data_AF-F4QBB5-F1
#
_entry.id   AF-F4QBB5-F1
#
_cell.length_a   1.000
_cell.length_b   1.000
_cell.length_c   1.000
_cell.angle_alpha   90.00
_cell.angle_beta   90.00
_cell.angle_gamma   90.00
#
_symmetry.space_group_name_H-M   'P 1'
#
loop_
_entity.id
_entity.type
_entity.pdbx_description
1 polymer ?
#
loop_
_entity_poly.entity_id
_entity_poly.type
_entity_poly.pdbx_seq_one_letter_code
_entity_poly.pdbx_strand_id
1 'polypeptide(L)'
;MAYGHLFLIIITLYLVNCIQESILKRIRIEEVSYLGVEIPSRRIYLEKHSEFITTTTLVAKKYSHLQNDIKWLISHRHYGVLKEILLLHHQKIDTDSLFTLEYVHSFFQSIATVGDSVVYNLLFKTFYNRLKDYLVGLKLKKSLDNVIPTYLGTIIQSHGNIDIWKSMIGFVSDCFPTMKTIKSRLPSVLYHLKDGDIKRLIHQCIVKGRLEILDDIITSLKDRSVFSPMSSSINGQMPVGLYDQSDSVFYPPPNLESRNKIKTILEYLYVNLPNQLFYKIVDESPLVVMSNNTNILFYYFDKDPVYYAECYFFYNHLYQDTNLDEVKMQHTTLSLLLTHYQDKLNIDIKSIDSVIQAKEDEFNYYLFWLVEAHYKFLKLHKSTFKIISDRIQSSQQQIIRFINNHFDQLVEVLDQWMKLLDYILERFGFEMIYWYGDLKLVKESYNLIKNKIRVDQDKVKSDNLLIKHKLLDQSGLFESMVTWRWDIVEFLVLETDISFRSSPRLLQDALSNGYFLVADRLLETNPYLPQTLNSSIVSVNSVEMATYFQKTRPQLSQDNQKNITLTKYFLDRHLEEPHFEFPSFINDLSKNSHYLPVIEYIDHYLKQNSKSGGGGFLKSFIIPIDSAIKRLDIELIKCVVDLGIPFEVTEFTPWQTVGQYGSMDWVETLLLNNQPMVRIGSFKLISVLF
;
A
#
# COMPACT_ATOMS: atom_id res chain seq x y z
N MET A 1 -6.93 15.73 -9.99
CA MET A 1 -7.19 16.82 -10.96
C MET A 1 -6.37 18.08 -10.63
N ALA A 2 -5.05 18.01 -10.77
CA ALA A 2 -4.18 19.16 -10.61
C ALA A 2 -3.02 19.07 -11.62
N TYR A 3 -2.86 20.13 -12.41
CA TYR A 3 -1.67 20.49 -13.19
C TYR A 3 -1.24 19.62 -14.40
N GLY A 4 -1.94 19.82 -15.52
CA GLY A 4 -1.41 19.61 -16.89
C GLY A 4 -0.41 20.70 -17.34
N HIS A 5 0.37 21.27 -16.40
CA HIS A 5 1.09 22.53 -16.61
C HIS A 5 2.57 22.38 -17.00
N LEU A 6 3.11 21.17 -17.01
CA LEU A 6 4.51 20.91 -17.27
C LEU A 6 4.77 20.40 -18.70
N PHE A 7 3.93 19.49 -19.21
CA PHE A 7 4.04 18.92 -20.57
C PHE A 7 4.23 19.98 -21.65
N LEU A 8 3.37 20.98 -21.56
CA LEU A 8 3.34 22.00 -22.55
C LEU A 8 4.50 22.97 -22.32
N ILE A 9 5.12 23.08 -21.13
CA ILE A 9 6.20 24.06 -20.92
C ILE A 9 7.50 23.70 -21.69
N ILE A 10 7.74 22.44 -22.03
CA ILE A 10 8.99 22.05 -22.72
C ILE A 10 8.84 21.97 -24.24
N ILE A 11 7.69 21.49 -24.73
CA ILE A 11 7.36 21.67 -26.16
C ILE A 11 7.16 23.16 -26.45
N THR A 12 6.47 23.89 -25.59
CA THR A 12 6.10 25.30 -25.85
C THR A 12 7.28 26.25 -25.60
N LEU A 13 8.32 25.97 -24.78
CA LEU A 13 9.44 26.93 -24.66
C LEU A 13 10.29 27.00 -25.93
N TYR A 14 10.14 26.00 -26.81
CA TYR A 14 11.10 25.75 -27.85
C TYR A 14 10.47 25.62 -29.25
N LEU A 15 9.34 24.89 -29.38
CA LEU A 15 8.52 24.97 -30.59
C LEU A 15 7.90 26.36 -30.72
N VAL A 16 7.45 27.03 -29.64
CA VAL A 16 6.83 28.37 -29.78
C VAL A 16 7.81 29.49 -30.06
N ASN A 17 9.00 29.57 -29.47
CA ASN A 17 9.93 30.66 -29.84
C ASN A 17 10.37 30.57 -31.32
N CYS A 18 10.48 29.36 -31.89
CA CYS A 18 10.82 29.15 -33.30
C CYS A 18 9.59 29.22 -34.24
N ILE A 19 8.42 28.71 -33.83
CA ILE A 19 7.13 28.86 -34.54
C ILE A 19 6.71 30.32 -34.58
N GLN A 20 6.85 31.07 -33.49
CA GLN A 20 6.43 32.47 -33.35
C GLN A 20 7.21 33.36 -34.32
N GLU A 21 8.52 33.13 -34.51
CA GLU A 21 9.29 33.88 -35.51
C GLU A 21 8.84 33.57 -36.95
N SER A 22 8.55 32.30 -37.26
CA SER A 22 8.16 31.86 -38.62
C SER A 22 6.71 32.19 -38.98
N ILE A 23 5.77 32.08 -38.02
CA ILE A 23 4.37 32.48 -38.17
C ILE A 23 4.24 34.01 -38.23
N LEU A 24 4.93 34.76 -37.36
CA LEU A 24 4.88 36.23 -37.39
C LEU A 24 5.58 36.84 -38.61
N LYS A 25 6.57 36.17 -39.20
CA LYS A 25 7.21 36.61 -40.45
C LYS A 25 6.39 36.32 -41.71
N ARG A 26 5.37 35.45 -41.67
CA ARG A 26 4.66 34.97 -42.88
C ARG A 26 3.15 35.13 -42.86
N ILE A 27 2.49 35.10 -41.71
CA ILE A 27 1.03 35.31 -41.64
C ILE A 27 0.79 36.82 -41.58
N ARG A 28 0.37 37.42 -42.71
CA ARG A 28 -0.25 38.75 -42.67
C ARG A 28 -1.48 38.64 -41.78
N ILE A 29 -1.71 39.65 -40.96
CA ILE A 29 -2.78 39.73 -39.94
C ILE A 29 -4.19 39.43 -40.50
N GLU A 30 -4.34 39.41 -41.83
CA GLU A 30 -5.57 39.25 -42.59
C GLU A 30 -5.84 37.80 -43.04
N GLU A 31 -4.86 36.88 -42.96
CA GLU A 31 -4.99 35.48 -43.44
C GLU A 31 -5.12 34.51 -42.26
N VAL A 32 -6.35 34.30 -41.78
CA VAL A 32 -6.67 33.43 -40.62
C VAL A 32 -6.79 31.93 -41.00
N SER A 33 -6.55 31.59 -42.27
CA SER A 33 -6.51 30.19 -42.73
C SER A 33 -5.08 29.80 -43.15
N TYR A 34 -4.46 28.88 -42.40
CA TYR A 34 -3.24 28.21 -42.83
C TYR A 34 -3.60 26.82 -43.35
N LEU A 35 -3.37 26.57 -44.64
CA LEU A 35 -3.75 25.32 -45.33
C LEU A 35 -5.23 24.93 -45.17
N GLY A 36 -6.14 25.91 -45.13
CA GLY A 36 -7.58 25.65 -44.99
C GLY A 36 -8.04 25.28 -43.58
N VAL A 37 -7.14 25.31 -42.57
CA VAL A 37 -7.50 25.18 -41.16
C VAL A 37 -7.64 26.59 -40.57
N GLU A 38 -8.83 26.92 -40.06
CA GLU A 38 -9.03 28.13 -39.26
C GLU A 38 -8.34 27.94 -37.91
N ILE A 39 -7.18 28.57 -37.75
CA ILE A 39 -6.52 28.63 -36.45
C ILE A 39 -7.30 29.64 -35.62
N PRO A 40 -7.76 29.31 -34.39
CA PRO A 40 -8.58 30.23 -33.60
C PRO A 40 -7.91 31.60 -33.50
N SER A 41 -8.52 32.58 -34.18
CA SER A 41 -8.00 33.93 -34.21
C SER A 41 -8.34 34.65 -32.91
N ARG A 42 -7.31 35.29 -32.35
CA ARG A 42 -7.39 36.46 -31.46
C ARG A 42 -8.57 36.46 -30.46
N ARG A 43 -8.29 36.12 -29.21
CA ARG A 43 -8.67 37.05 -28.13
C ARG A 43 -7.47 37.92 -27.81
N ILE A 44 -7.41 39.06 -28.51
CA ILE A 44 -6.63 40.22 -28.11
C ILE A 44 -7.24 40.69 -26.79
N TYR A 45 -6.45 40.76 -25.72
CA TYR A 45 -6.89 41.50 -24.54
C TYR A 45 -6.65 42.99 -24.82
N LEU A 46 -7.72 43.78 -24.85
CA LEU A 46 -7.66 45.24 -24.81
C LEU A 46 -7.35 45.63 -23.37
N GLU A 47 -6.10 45.98 -23.09
CA GLU A 47 -5.78 46.64 -21.82
C GLU A 47 -6.14 48.12 -21.95
N LYS A 48 -7.31 48.50 -21.41
CA LYS A 48 -7.72 49.92 -21.35
C LYS A 48 -6.83 50.63 -20.33
N HIS A 49 -5.78 51.29 -20.80
CA HIS A 49 -5.09 52.29 -20.01
C HIS A 49 -5.87 53.61 -20.09
N SER A 50 -6.75 53.84 -19.11
CA SER A 50 -7.61 55.02 -18.92
C SER A 50 -8.86 55.13 -19.80
N GLU A 51 -9.89 55.80 -19.28
CA GLU A 51 -11.22 55.96 -19.90
C GLU A 51 -11.22 56.80 -21.19
N PHE A 52 -10.13 57.52 -21.47
CA PHE A 52 -10.12 58.54 -22.52
C PHE A 52 -9.19 58.23 -23.71
N ILE A 53 -8.36 57.18 -23.65
CA ILE A 53 -7.49 56.78 -24.77
C ILE A 53 -7.41 55.25 -24.88
N THR A 54 -8.07 54.67 -25.88
CA THR A 54 -7.83 53.28 -26.30
C THR A 54 -6.58 53.22 -27.18
N THR A 55 -5.40 53.10 -26.56
CA THR A 55 -4.21 52.64 -27.28
C THR A 55 -4.30 51.14 -27.51
N THR A 56 -4.38 50.71 -28.77
CA THR A 56 -4.36 49.29 -29.13
C THR A 56 -2.92 48.80 -29.11
N THR A 57 -2.45 48.29 -27.97
CA THR A 57 -1.15 47.63 -27.89
C THR A 57 -1.27 46.17 -28.34
N LEU A 58 -0.51 45.81 -29.37
CA LEU A 58 -0.31 44.42 -29.79
C LEU A 58 0.52 43.72 -28.72
N VAL A 59 -0.13 42.97 -27.82
CA VAL A 59 0.56 42.15 -26.84
C VAL A 59 0.77 40.74 -27.43
N ALA A 60 2.00 40.23 -27.34
CA ALA A 60 2.32 38.87 -27.75
C ALA A 60 1.44 37.83 -27.02
N LYS A 61 1.05 36.74 -27.70
CA LYS A 61 0.29 35.65 -27.06
C LYS A 61 1.04 35.18 -25.82
N LYS A 62 0.34 35.13 -24.67
CA LYS A 62 0.86 34.49 -23.48
C LYS A 62 1.11 33.02 -23.78
N TYR A 63 2.18 32.53 -23.19
CA TYR A 63 2.66 31.18 -23.32
C TYR A 63 1.57 30.09 -23.17
N SER A 64 0.73 30.22 -22.14
CA SER A 64 -0.40 29.32 -21.84
C SER A 64 -1.48 29.24 -22.94
N HIS A 65 -1.54 30.18 -23.88
CA HIS A 65 -2.49 30.13 -25.00
C HIS A 65 -1.96 29.29 -26.16
N LEU A 66 -0.68 29.43 -26.48
CA LEU A 66 -0.01 28.64 -27.55
C LEU A 66 0.08 27.17 -27.17
N GLN A 67 0.29 26.97 -25.88
CA GLN A 67 0.06 25.72 -25.20
C GLN A 67 -1.29 25.06 -25.61
N ASN A 68 -2.39 25.78 -25.40
CA ASN A 68 -3.72 25.27 -25.74
C ASN A 68 -3.92 25.06 -27.24
N ASP A 69 -3.30 25.89 -28.08
CA ASP A 69 -3.36 25.74 -29.55
C ASP A 69 -2.67 24.46 -30.04
N ILE A 70 -1.47 24.12 -29.51
CA ILE A 70 -0.78 22.86 -29.85
C ILE A 70 -1.58 21.66 -29.33
N LYS A 71 -2.09 21.75 -28.09
CA LYS A 71 -2.95 20.71 -27.52
C LYS A 71 -4.20 20.51 -28.38
N TRP A 72 -4.79 21.60 -28.85
CA TRP A 72 -5.94 21.58 -29.76
C TRP A 72 -5.58 20.92 -31.10
N LEU A 73 -4.46 21.29 -31.72
CA LEU A 73 -4.00 20.67 -32.98
C LEU A 73 -3.80 19.15 -32.82
N ILE A 74 -3.20 18.71 -31.73
CA ILE A 74 -2.99 17.27 -31.44
C ILE A 74 -4.35 16.59 -31.18
N SER A 75 -5.19 17.16 -30.31
CA SER A 75 -6.47 16.56 -29.97
C SER A 75 -7.45 16.50 -31.13
N HIS A 76 -7.35 17.44 -32.08
CA HIS A 76 -8.15 17.51 -33.31
C HIS A 76 -7.43 16.90 -34.53
N ARG A 77 -6.29 16.23 -34.32
CA ARG A 77 -5.56 15.46 -35.34
C ARG A 77 -5.12 16.28 -36.57
N HIS A 78 -4.80 17.56 -36.38
CA HIS A 78 -4.27 18.44 -37.42
C HIS A 78 -2.76 18.21 -37.66
N TYR A 79 -2.40 16.96 -37.95
CA TYR A 79 -1.01 16.50 -38.06
C TYR A 79 -0.26 17.09 -39.26
N GLY A 80 -0.94 17.48 -40.34
CA GLY A 80 -0.33 18.15 -41.48
C GLY A 80 0.36 19.48 -41.10
N VAL A 81 -0.29 20.27 -40.24
CA VAL A 81 0.25 21.54 -39.73
C VAL A 81 1.48 21.28 -38.85
N LEU A 82 1.39 20.30 -37.95
CA LEU A 82 2.52 19.88 -37.12
C LEU A 82 3.72 19.39 -37.96
N LYS A 83 3.45 18.61 -39.01
CA LYS A 83 4.48 18.09 -39.91
C LYS A 83 5.24 19.21 -40.62
N GLU A 84 4.54 20.19 -41.20
CA GLU A 84 5.20 21.32 -41.87
C GLU A 84 6.02 22.16 -40.91
N ILE A 85 5.48 22.45 -39.73
CA ILE A 85 6.19 23.16 -38.67
C ILE A 85 7.52 22.46 -38.32
N LEU A 86 7.48 21.13 -38.17
CA LEU A 86 8.66 20.33 -37.83
C LEU A 86 9.68 20.24 -38.97
N LEU A 87 9.22 20.19 -40.23
CA LEU A 87 10.09 20.14 -41.42
C LEU A 87 10.80 21.47 -41.71
N LEU A 88 10.27 22.60 -41.24
CA LEU A 88 10.80 23.93 -41.51
C LEU A 88 12.09 24.26 -40.73
N HIS A 89 12.52 23.47 -39.73
CA HIS A 89 13.70 23.79 -38.92
C HIS A 89 14.64 22.59 -38.67
N HIS A 90 15.87 22.72 -39.19
CA HIS A 90 17.00 21.80 -38.96
C HIS A 90 18.21 22.47 -38.26
N GLN A 91 18.01 23.57 -37.52
CA GLN A 91 19.12 24.18 -36.77
C GLN A 91 19.33 23.51 -35.41
N LYS A 92 20.60 23.14 -35.13
CA LYS A 92 21.08 22.69 -33.82
C LYS A 92 20.81 23.78 -32.80
N ILE A 93 20.22 23.41 -31.68
CA ILE A 93 19.99 24.33 -30.55
C ILE A 93 20.57 23.68 -29.31
N ASP A 94 20.96 24.52 -28.37
CA ASP A 94 21.59 24.16 -27.11
C ASP A 94 20.54 24.25 -25.99
N THR A 95 20.30 23.16 -25.23
CA THR A 95 19.15 23.04 -24.30
C THR A 95 19.47 22.36 -22.97
N ASP A 96 20.72 22.38 -22.53
CA ASP A 96 21.18 21.59 -21.39
C ASP A 96 20.56 21.99 -20.03
N SER A 97 19.75 23.06 -19.95
CA SER A 97 19.31 23.64 -18.67
C SER A 97 17.81 23.51 -18.31
N LEU A 98 16.96 22.78 -19.04
CA LEU A 98 15.49 22.91 -18.89
C LEU A 98 14.68 21.63 -18.59
N PHE A 99 15.31 20.48 -18.39
CA PHE A 99 14.57 19.23 -18.16
C PHE A 99 14.55 18.83 -16.68
N THR A 100 13.46 19.12 -15.96
CA THR A 100 13.18 18.42 -14.69
C THR A 100 12.38 17.13 -14.96
N LEU A 101 12.53 16.14 -14.06
CA LEU A 101 11.97 14.77 -14.18
C LEU A 101 10.46 14.77 -14.48
N GLU A 102 9.72 15.68 -13.84
CA GLU A 102 8.27 15.76 -13.94
C GLU A 102 7.81 16.24 -15.33
N TYR A 103 8.55 17.16 -15.97
CA TYR A 103 8.22 17.64 -17.31
C TYR A 103 8.37 16.55 -18.35
N VAL A 104 9.37 15.67 -18.19
CA VAL A 104 9.65 14.63 -19.17
C VAL A 104 8.64 13.49 -19.06
N HIS A 105 8.28 13.08 -17.84
CA HIS A 105 7.20 12.10 -17.66
C HIS A 105 5.91 12.58 -18.31
N SER A 106 5.60 13.87 -18.09
CA SER A 106 4.56 14.54 -18.83
C SER A 106 4.84 14.37 -20.32
N PHE A 107 5.92 14.95 -20.89
CA PHE A 107 6.30 14.97 -22.31
C PHE A 107 6.13 13.63 -23.05
N PHE A 108 6.45 12.53 -22.38
CA PHE A 108 6.20 11.20 -22.89
C PHE A 108 4.68 10.95 -23.03
N GLN A 109 3.86 11.10 -21.99
CA GLN A 109 2.42 10.79 -22.06
C GLN A 109 1.66 11.45 -23.23
N SER A 110 1.81 12.75 -23.51
CA SER A 110 1.16 13.38 -24.68
C SER A 110 1.87 13.19 -26.03
N ILE A 111 3.10 12.67 -26.11
CA ILE A 111 3.58 12.14 -27.41
C ILE A 111 2.88 10.82 -27.71
N ALA A 112 2.64 9.98 -26.71
CA ALA A 112 1.89 8.74 -26.86
C ALA A 112 0.42 8.94 -27.29
N THR A 113 -0.08 10.18 -27.36
CA THR A 113 -1.41 10.48 -27.92
C THR A 113 -1.38 10.90 -29.40
N VAL A 114 -0.20 11.16 -29.97
CA VAL A 114 -0.03 11.47 -31.40
C VAL A 114 -0.22 10.19 -32.20
N GLY A 115 -1.37 10.04 -32.87
CA GLY A 115 -1.72 8.82 -33.60
C GLY A 115 -1.20 8.70 -35.03
N ASP A 116 -0.59 9.77 -35.57
CA ASP A 116 -0.03 9.81 -36.93
C ASP A 116 1.45 9.39 -36.91
N SER A 117 1.76 8.28 -37.57
CA SER A 117 3.10 7.68 -37.55
C SER A 117 4.14 8.56 -38.23
N VAL A 118 3.76 9.38 -39.22
CA VAL A 118 4.68 10.28 -39.91
C VAL A 118 5.09 11.43 -39.00
N VAL A 119 4.14 12.07 -38.33
CA VAL A 119 4.42 13.14 -37.35
C VAL A 119 5.15 12.58 -36.15
N TYR A 120 4.76 11.41 -35.64
CA TYR A 120 5.44 10.74 -34.56
C TYR A 120 6.92 10.51 -34.91
N ASN A 121 7.19 9.90 -36.07
CA ASN A 121 8.56 9.62 -36.52
C ASN A 121 9.37 10.90 -36.75
N LEU A 122 8.73 11.97 -37.22
CA LEU A 122 9.39 13.26 -37.39
C LEU A 122 9.76 13.89 -36.03
N LEU A 123 8.85 13.87 -35.06
CA LEU A 123 9.12 14.30 -33.68
C LEU A 123 10.27 13.47 -33.10
N PHE A 124 10.18 12.16 -33.22
CA PHE A 124 11.20 11.25 -32.71
C PHE A 124 12.56 11.49 -33.34
N LYS A 125 12.63 11.59 -34.67
CA LYS A 125 13.89 11.87 -35.39
C LYS A 125 14.48 13.21 -35.00
N THR A 126 13.64 14.23 -34.79
CA THR A 126 14.07 15.59 -34.42
C THR A 126 14.65 15.63 -33.01
N PHE A 127 14.07 14.87 -32.08
CA PHE A 127 14.48 14.88 -30.67
C PHE A 127 15.25 13.63 -30.22
N TYR A 128 15.61 12.73 -31.16
CA TYR A 128 16.13 11.38 -30.87
C TYR A 128 17.31 11.39 -29.89
N ASN A 129 18.38 12.13 -30.22
CA ASN A 129 19.60 12.14 -29.41
C ASN A 129 19.32 12.66 -28.01
N ARG A 130 18.48 13.70 -27.86
CA ARG A 130 18.16 14.27 -26.56
C ARG A 130 17.31 13.34 -25.71
N LEU A 131 16.31 12.69 -26.31
CA LEU A 131 15.50 11.72 -25.60
C LEU A 131 16.36 10.53 -25.16
N LYS A 132 17.30 10.11 -26.01
CA LYS A 132 18.28 9.08 -25.68
C LYS A 132 19.19 9.52 -24.53
N ASP A 133 19.78 10.70 -24.61
CA ASP A 133 20.67 11.26 -23.58
C ASP A 133 19.93 11.42 -22.24
N TYR A 134 18.64 11.82 -22.28
CA TYR A 134 17.79 11.87 -21.10
C TYR A 134 17.53 10.47 -20.50
N LEU A 135 17.09 9.50 -21.32
CA LEU A 135 16.81 8.15 -20.84
C LEU A 135 18.07 7.45 -20.30
N VAL A 136 19.23 7.70 -20.90
CA VAL A 136 20.53 7.20 -20.43
C VAL A 136 21.02 7.97 -19.19
N GLY A 137 20.80 9.28 -19.16
CA GLY A 137 21.18 10.20 -18.08
C GLY A 137 20.37 10.03 -16.79
N LEU A 138 19.16 9.46 -16.88
CA LEU A 138 18.41 8.91 -15.75
C LEU A 138 19.20 7.75 -15.12
N LYS A 139 20.23 8.07 -14.32
CA LYS A 139 21.02 7.13 -13.50
C LYS A 139 20.18 6.38 -12.43
N LEU A 140 18.86 6.49 -12.45
CA LEU A 140 17.93 5.82 -11.55
C LEU A 140 17.15 4.76 -12.32
N LYS A 141 17.67 3.51 -12.34
CA LYS A 141 16.93 2.34 -12.86
C LYS A 141 15.47 2.29 -12.39
N LYS A 142 15.20 2.71 -11.15
CA LYS A 142 13.85 2.70 -10.54
C LYS A 142 12.83 3.60 -11.25
N SER A 143 13.21 4.69 -11.90
CA SER A 143 12.25 5.57 -12.59
C SER A 143 11.86 5.04 -13.97
N LEU A 144 12.79 4.37 -14.68
CA LEU A 144 12.54 3.80 -16.00
C LEU A 144 11.51 2.66 -15.97
N ASP A 145 11.57 1.84 -14.92
CA ASP A 145 10.64 0.72 -14.70
C ASP A 145 9.17 1.14 -14.76
N ASN A 146 8.84 2.36 -14.33
CA ASN A 146 7.46 2.84 -14.29
C ASN A 146 7.09 3.66 -15.54
N VAL A 147 8.03 4.42 -16.11
CA VAL A 147 7.76 5.36 -17.21
C VAL A 147 7.47 4.62 -18.51
N ILE A 148 8.27 3.61 -18.88
CA ILE A 148 8.12 2.92 -20.16
C ILE A 148 6.78 2.16 -20.24
N PRO A 149 6.40 1.32 -19.26
CA PRO A 149 5.09 0.67 -19.27
C PRO A 149 3.92 1.64 -19.34
N THR A 150 4.00 2.77 -18.62
CA THR A 150 2.95 3.78 -18.61
C THR A 150 2.77 4.40 -19.99
N TYR A 151 3.87 4.75 -20.65
CA TYR A 151 3.87 5.30 -22.01
C TYR A 151 3.33 4.31 -23.05
N LEU A 152 3.81 3.05 -23.01
CA LEU A 152 3.32 1.99 -23.89
C LEU A 152 1.81 1.76 -23.68
N GLY A 153 1.36 1.83 -22.43
CA GLY A 153 -0.07 1.76 -22.11
C GLY A 153 -0.86 2.94 -22.68
N THR A 154 -0.31 4.15 -22.64
CA THR A 154 -0.94 5.33 -23.26
C THR A 154 -1.12 5.16 -24.77
N ILE A 155 -0.16 4.58 -25.49
CA ILE A 155 -0.29 4.27 -26.93
C ILE A 155 -1.48 3.34 -27.18
N ILE A 156 -1.61 2.27 -26.39
CA ILE A 156 -2.70 1.29 -26.52
C ILE A 156 -4.06 1.96 -26.27
N GLN A 157 -4.11 2.81 -25.25
CA GLN A 157 -5.32 3.53 -24.84
C GLN A 157 -5.75 4.60 -25.84
N SER A 158 -4.81 5.37 -26.41
CA SER A 158 -5.11 6.56 -27.21
C SER A 158 -5.52 6.22 -28.65
N HIS A 159 -4.69 5.46 -29.37
CA HIS A 159 -4.88 5.21 -30.80
C HIS A 159 -4.51 3.79 -31.24
N GLY A 160 -3.59 3.11 -30.54
CA GLY A 160 -3.16 1.73 -30.83
C GLY A 160 -2.53 1.54 -32.21
N ASN A 161 -1.74 2.51 -32.66
CA ASN A 161 -1.07 2.48 -33.97
C ASN A 161 0.21 1.64 -33.85
N ILE A 162 0.27 0.52 -34.59
CA ILE A 162 1.38 -0.44 -34.52
C ILE A 162 2.71 0.15 -34.99
N ASP A 163 2.71 1.08 -35.94
CA ASP A 163 3.95 1.70 -36.45
C ASP A 163 4.59 2.56 -35.36
N ILE A 164 3.76 3.29 -34.62
CA ILE A 164 4.20 4.13 -33.49
C ILE A 164 4.71 3.25 -32.35
N TRP A 165 3.98 2.17 -32.04
CA TRP A 165 4.42 1.15 -31.10
C TRP A 165 5.80 0.60 -31.45
N LYS A 166 5.99 0.12 -32.68
CA LYS A 166 7.26 -0.43 -33.16
C LYS A 166 8.39 0.59 -33.15
N SER A 167 8.08 1.84 -33.52
CA SER A 167 9.05 2.94 -33.51
C SER A 167 9.52 3.26 -32.08
N MET A 168 8.60 3.24 -31.10
CA MET A 168 8.94 3.41 -29.69
C MET A 168 9.78 2.24 -29.17
N ILE A 169 9.36 0.99 -29.42
CA ILE A 169 10.11 -0.20 -28.97
C ILE A 169 11.54 -0.18 -29.54
N GLY A 170 11.68 0.14 -30.84
CA GLY A 170 13.00 0.26 -31.48
C GLY A 170 13.88 1.31 -30.82
N PHE A 171 13.33 2.48 -30.51
CA PHE A 171 14.06 3.54 -29.83
C PHE A 171 14.48 3.20 -28.40
N VAL A 172 13.59 2.63 -27.59
CA VAL A 172 13.96 2.25 -26.22
C VAL A 172 15.05 1.17 -26.27
N SER A 173 14.96 0.23 -27.22
CA SER A 173 16.03 -0.75 -27.48
C SER A 173 17.36 -0.11 -27.88
N ASP A 174 17.34 0.99 -28.61
CA ASP A 174 18.55 1.74 -28.97
C ASP A 174 19.11 2.60 -27.83
N CYS A 175 18.25 3.06 -26.92
CA CYS A 175 18.67 3.78 -25.71
C CYS A 175 19.37 2.87 -24.70
N PHE A 176 19.00 1.59 -24.68
CA PHE A 176 19.57 0.61 -23.75
C PHE A 176 20.21 -0.57 -24.49
N PRO A 177 21.39 -0.39 -25.14
CA PRO A 177 22.03 -1.47 -25.90
C PRO A 177 22.38 -2.70 -25.07
N THR A 178 22.60 -2.54 -23.76
CA THR A 178 22.83 -3.65 -22.82
C THR A 178 21.60 -4.57 -22.68
N MET A 179 20.43 -4.13 -23.12
CA MET A 179 19.24 -4.98 -23.26
C MET A 179 19.31 -5.93 -24.47
N LYS A 180 20.21 -5.68 -25.43
CA LYS A 180 20.38 -6.49 -26.66
C LYS A 180 21.26 -7.74 -26.47
N THR A 181 21.93 -7.93 -25.33
CA THR A 181 22.98 -8.96 -25.16
C THR A 181 22.52 -10.35 -24.74
N ILE A 182 21.21 -10.60 -24.61
CA ILE A 182 20.68 -11.95 -24.36
C ILE A 182 20.28 -12.55 -25.72
N LYS A 183 20.98 -13.60 -26.13
CA LYS A 183 20.99 -14.39 -27.40
C LYS A 183 19.75 -14.49 -28.32
N SER A 184 18.58 -13.93 -28.04
CA SER A 184 17.47 -13.86 -29.01
C SER A 184 17.64 -12.64 -29.92
N ARG A 185 17.43 -12.83 -31.23
CA ARG A 185 17.48 -11.78 -32.27
C ARG A 185 16.32 -10.77 -32.18
N LEU A 186 15.63 -10.70 -31.04
CA LEU A 186 14.46 -9.84 -30.84
C LEU A 186 14.83 -8.71 -29.87
N PRO A 187 14.94 -7.46 -30.35
CA PRO A 187 15.25 -6.30 -29.54
C PRO A 187 13.99 -5.84 -28.79
N SER A 188 13.39 -6.70 -27.96
CA SER A 188 12.14 -6.33 -27.29
C SER A 188 12.45 -5.83 -25.87
N VAL A 189 12.30 -4.52 -25.70
CA VAL A 189 12.19 -3.82 -24.40
C VAL A 189 11.21 -4.52 -23.47
N LEU A 190 10.24 -5.22 -24.04
CA LEU A 190 9.29 -6.09 -23.35
C LEU A 190 9.97 -7.16 -22.48
N TYR A 191 11.15 -7.67 -22.84
CA TYR A 191 11.90 -8.63 -22.00
C TYR A 191 12.34 -8.07 -20.65
N HIS A 192 12.52 -6.75 -20.57
CA HIS A 192 13.00 -6.06 -19.37
C HIS A 192 11.87 -5.48 -18.53
N LEU A 193 10.63 -5.54 -19.03
CA LEU A 193 9.46 -5.16 -18.26
C LEU A 193 9.15 -6.21 -17.19
N LYS A 194 8.64 -5.75 -16.05
CA LYS A 194 8.13 -6.65 -15.00
C LYS A 194 6.93 -7.41 -15.54
N ASP A 195 6.74 -8.64 -15.08
CA ASP A 195 5.62 -9.47 -15.55
C ASP A 195 4.26 -8.80 -15.32
N GLY A 196 4.10 -8.05 -14.22
CA GLY A 196 2.89 -7.25 -13.96
C GLY A 196 2.62 -6.17 -15.02
N ASP A 197 3.67 -5.53 -15.56
CA ASP A 197 3.54 -4.52 -16.60
C ASP A 197 3.15 -5.11 -17.94
N ILE A 198 3.75 -6.24 -18.31
CA ILE A 198 3.40 -6.97 -19.54
C ILE A 198 1.94 -7.38 -19.51
N LYS A 199 1.47 -7.95 -18.39
CA LYS A 199 0.06 -8.33 -18.21
C LYS A 199 -0.87 -7.12 -18.33
N ARG A 200 -0.51 -5.99 -17.71
CA ARG A 200 -1.28 -4.75 -17.82
C ARG A 200 -1.41 -4.30 -19.28
N LEU A 201 -0.33 -4.34 -20.06
CA LEU A 201 -0.35 -4.00 -21.49
C LEU A 201 -1.23 -4.97 -22.29
N ILE A 202 -1.15 -6.28 -22.03
CA ILE A 202 -2.01 -7.30 -22.65
C ILE A 202 -3.48 -7.01 -22.35
N HIS A 203 -3.85 -6.76 -21.10
CA HIS A 203 -5.23 -6.44 -20.73
C HIS A 203 -5.74 -5.17 -21.40
N GLN A 204 -4.90 -4.13 -21.48
CA GLN A 204 -5.26 -2.92 -22.21
C GLN A 204 -5.49 -3.20 -23.71
N CYS A 205 -4.69 -4.07 -24.33
CA CYS A 205 -4.92 -4.49 -25.71
C CYS A 205 -6.24 -5.24 -25.88
N ILE A 206 -6.59 -6.13 -24.95
CA ILE A 206 -7.89 -6.84 -24.94
C ILE A 206 -9.03 -5.82 -24.87
N VAL A 207 -9.03 -4.96 -23.84
CA VAL A 207 -10.08 -3.95 -23.59
C VAL A 207 -10.24 -2.99 -24.77
N LYS A 208 -9.13 -2.54 -25.37
CA LYS A 208 -9.14 -1.55 -26.45
C LYS A 208 -9.19 -2.16 -27.85
N GLY A 209 -9.27 -3.49 -27.97
CA GLY A 209 -9.36 -4.15 -29.28
C GLY A 209 -8.09 -4.01 -30.14
N ARG A 210 -6.88 -4.00 -29.55
CA ARG A 210 -5.60 -3.76 -30.25
C ARG A 210 -4.87 -5.06 -30.62
N LEU A 211 -5.44 -5.81 -31.56
CA LEU A 211 -4.90 -7.11 -31.97
C LEU A 211 -3.45 -7.05 -32.48
N GLU A 212 -3.10 -6.05 -33.30
CA GLU A 212 -1.76 -5.96 -33.89
C GLU A 212 -0.65 -5.71 -32.86
N ILE A 213 -0.90 -4.85 -31.87
CA ILE A 213 0.04 -4.60 -30.76
C ILE A 213 0.13 -5.84 -29.88
N LEU A 214 -1.00 -6.52 -29.64
CA LEU A 214 -1.02 -7.75 -28.88
C LEU A 214 -0.21 -8.86 -29.57
N ASP A 215 -0.38 -9.05 -30.87
CA ASP A 215 0.39 -10.00 -31.67
C ASP A 215 1.90 -9.74 -31.58
N ASP A 216 2.32 -8.47 -31.63
CA ASP A 216 3.71 -8.05 -31.45
C ASP A 216 4.24 -8.37 -30.05
N ILE A 217 3.44 -8.10 -28.99
CA ILE A 217 3.76 -8.46 -27.60
C ILE A 217 3.90 -9.99 -27.46
N ILE A 218 2.90 -10.75 -27.90
CA ILE A 218 2.88 -12.21 -27.75
C ILE A 218 4.02 -12.85 -28.54
N THR A 219 4.24 -12.43 -29.78
CA THR A 219 5.33 -12.93 -30.62
C THR A 219 6.69 -12.63 -30.01
N SER A 220 6.87 -11.43 -29.44
CA SER A 220 8.09 -11.06 -28.70
C SER A 220 8.32 -11.91 -27.44
N LEU A 221 7.28 -12.50 -26.88
CA LEU A 221 7.34 -13.33 -25.67
C LEU A 221 7.41 -14.83 -25.94
N LYS A 222 7.10 -15.31 -27.16
CA LYS A 222 7.14 -16.75 -27.52
C LYS A 222 8.52 -17.37 -27.29
N ASP A 223 9.59 -16.61 -27.45
CA ASP A 223 10.98 -17.05 -27.22
C ASP A 223 11.40 -17.01 -25.74
N ARG A 224 10.54 -16.48 -24.86
CA ARG A 224 10.81 -16.36 -23.42
C ARG A 224 10.51 -17.71 -22.76
N SER A 225 11.55 -18.55 -22.61
CA SER A 225 11.54 -19.73 -21.70
C SER A 225 11.19 -19.38 -20.24
N VAL A 226 11.02 -18.09 -19.92
CA VAL A 226 10.67 -17.49 -18.61
C VAL A 226 9.16 -17.45 -18.34
N PHE A 227 8.30 -17.97 -19.23
CA PHE A 227 7.06 -18.60 -18.74
C PHE A 227 7.34 -20.00 -18.16
N SER A 228 8.57 -20.27 -17.68
CA SER A 228 8.80 -21.23 -16.60
C SER A 228 7.68 -21.03 -15.58
N PRO A 229 7.01 -22.10 -15.12
CA PRO A 229 5.75 -22.05 -14.39
C PRO A 229 5.90 -20.99 -13.31
N MET A 230 5.33 -19.81 -13.57
CA MET A 230 5.64 -18.57 -12.85
C MET A 230 5.57 -18.91 -11.37
N SER A 231 6.74 -18.98 -10.74
CA SER A 231 6.88 -19.55 -9.41
C SER A 231 5.85 -18.91 -8.50
N SER A 232 5.10 -19.76 -7.83
CA SER A 232 4.19 -19.65 -6.67
C SER A 232 4.46 -18.54 -5.63
N SER A 233 4.91 -17.34 -6.05
CA SER A 233 4.92 -16.11 -5.28
C SER A 233 3.48 -15.56 -5.21
N ILE A 234 2.61 -16.41 -4.67
CA ILE A 234 1.21 -16.19 -4.35
C ILE A 234 1.05 -15.05 -3.31
N ASN A 235 2.15 -14.64 -2.67
CA ASN A 235 2.17 -13.55 -1.69
C ASN A 235 2.38 -12.16 -2.30
N GLY A 236 2.55 -12.05 -3.62
CA GLY A 236 2.52 -10.77 -4.30
C GLY A 236 1.09 -10.23 -4.30
N GLN A 237 0.72 -9.41 -3.31
CA GLN A 237 -0.45 -8.55 -3.43
C GLN A 237 -0.37 -7.86 -4.80
N MET A 238 -1.34 -8.10 -5.69
CA MET A 238 -1.51 -7.18 -6.80
C MET A 238 -1.74 -5.81 -6.16
N PRO A 239 -0.95 -4.79 -6.49
CA PRO A 239 -1.16 -3.46 -5.94
C PRO A 239 -2.60 -3.07 -6.25
N VAL A 240 -3.41 -2.93 -5.20
CA VAL A 240 -4.82 -2.54 -5.27
C VAL A 240 -4.97 -1.19 -6.00
N GLY A 241 -3.89 -0.41 -6.15
CA GLY A 241 -3.82 0.81 -6.94
C GLY A 241 -3.32 0.71 -8.39
N LEU A 242 -3.12 -0.47 -9.00
CA LEU A 242 -2.67 -0.55 -10.40
C LEU A 242 -3.78 -0.25 -11.43
N TYR A 243 -5.02 -0.45 -11.04
CA TYR A 243 -6.17 0.15 -11.70
C TYR A 243 -6.64 1.22 -10.74
N ASP A 244 -6.16 2.44 -10.93
CA ASP A 244 -6.68 3.60 -10.21
C ASP A 244 -8.20 3.59 -10.41
N GLN A 245 -8.97 3.30 -9.36
CA GLN A 245 -10.43 3.22 -9.43
C GLN A 245 -11.04 4.55 -9.90
N SER A 246 -10.25 5.63 -9.90
CA SER A 246 -10.62 6.90 -10.51
C SER A 246 -10.67 6.87 -12.04
N ASP A 247 -9.93 5.98 -12.71
CA ASP A 247 -9.99 5.74 -14.16
C ASP A 247 -10.97 4.62 -14.55
N SER A 248 -11.49 3.86 -13.57
CA SER A 248 -12.66 2.99 -13.75
C SER A 248 -13.96 3.79 -13.71
N VAL A 249 -14.01 4.91 -14.43
CA VAL A 249 -15.29 5.45 -14.89
C VAL A 249 -15.96 4.30 -15.63
N PHE A 250 -17.06 3.77 -15.06
CA PHE A 250 -17.88 2.70 -15.60
C PHE A 250 -17.91 2.79 -17.12
N TYR A 251 -17.05 2.02 -17.79
CA TYR A 251 -17.06 1.99 -19.24
C TYR A 251 -18.44 1.41 -19.57
N PRO A 252 -19.28 2.11 -20.35
CA PRO A 252 -20.54 1.55 -20.78
C PRO A 252 -20.24 0.19 -21.41
N PRO A 253 -21.11 -0.83 -21.20
CA PRO A 253 -20.86 -2.17 -21.70
C PRO A 253 -20.45 -2.06 -23.18
N PRO A 254 -19.35 -2.73 -23.58
CA PRO A 254 -18.79 -2.56 -24.91
C PRO A 254 -19.89 -2.77 -25.94
N ASN A 255 -19.99 -1.84 -26.90
CA ASN A 255 -20.92 -2.00 -28.02
C ASN A 255 -20.61 -3.30 -28.79
N LEU A 256 -21.54 -3.75 -29.62
CA LEU A 256 -21.41 -5.02 -30.34
C LEU A 256 -20.08 -5.13 -31.12
N GLU A 257 -19.63 -4.04 -31.73
CA GLU A 257 -18.35 -3.98 -32.44
C GLU A 257 -17.16 -4.23 -31.50
N SER A 258 -17.14 -3.61 -30.33
CA SER A 258 -16.09 -3.78 -29.31
C SER A 258 -16.10 -5.20 -28.76
N ARG A 259 -17.28 -5.79 -28.52
CA ARG A 259 -17.41 -7.20 -28.10
C ARG A 259 -16.86 -8.16 -29.15
N ASN A 260 -17.14 -7.91 -30.43
CA ASN A 260 -16.59 -8.71 -31.52
C ASN A 260 -15.05 -8.60 -31.57
N LYS A 261 -14.48 -7.40 -31.40
CA LYS A 261 -13.02 -7.22 -31.33
C LYS A 261 -12.40 -7.96 -30.15
N ILE A 262 -13.01 -7.87 -28.96
CA ILE A 262 -12.56 -8.61 -27.77
C ILE A 262 -12.62 -10.12 -28.03
N LYS A 263 -13.73 -10.62 -28.61
CA LYS A 263 -13.86 -12.02 -28.99
C LYS A 263 -12.73 -12.45 -29.92
N THR A 264 -12.47 -11.73 -31.01
CA THR A 264 -11.38 -12.03 -31.95
C THR A 264 -10.02 -12.04 -31.26
N ILE A 265 -9.77 -11.13 -30.32
CA ILE A 265 -8.54 -11.11 -29.53
C ILE A 265 -8.43 -12.35 -28.63
N LEU A 266 -9.50 -12.72 -27.93
CA LEU A 266 -9.52 -13.91 -27.08
C LEU A 266 -9.33 -15.19 -27.91
N GLU A 267 -9.95 -15.28 -29.10
CA GLU A 267 -9.75 -16.38 -30.05
C GLU A 267 -8.28 -16.46 -30.47
N TYR A 268 -7.70 -15.31 -30.83
CA TYR A 268 -6.29 -15.22 -31.19
C TYR A 268 -5.38 -15.68 -30.04
N LEU A 269 -5.62 -15.20 -28.81
CA LEU A 269 -4.82 -15.58 -27.64
C LEU A 269 -4.95 -17.07 -27.33
N TYR A 270 -6.16 -17.63 -27.40
CA TYR A 270 -6.40 -19.05 -27.15
C TYR A 270 -5.67 -19.94 -28.15
N VAL A 271 -5.60 -19.54 -29.42
CA VAL A 271 -4.90 -20.29 -30.47
C VAL A 271 -3.37 -20.13 -30.38
N ASN A 272 -2.88 -18.95 -29.99
CA ASN A 272 -1.45 -18.62 -30.07
C ASN A 272 -0.67 -18.79 -28.78
N LEU A 273 -1.34 -19.05 -27.65
CA LEU A 273 -0.71 -19.25 -26.35
C LEU A 273 -0.96 -20.68 -25.81
N PRO A 274 -0.06 -21.22 -24.98
CA PRO A 274 -0.37 -22.38 -24.17
C PRO A 274 -1.60 -22.11 -23.30
N ASN A 275 -2.52 -23.07 -23.20
CA ASN A 275 -3.78 -22.91 -22.45
C ASN A 275 -3.58 -22.36 -21.03
N GLN A 276 -2.55 -22.83 -20.30
CA GLN A 276 -2.23 -22.35 -18.96
C GLN A 276 -1.92 -20.85 -18.92
N LEU A 277 -1.23 -20.33 -19.93
CA LEU A 277 -0.89 -18.91 -20.01
C LEU A 277 -2.09 -18.08 -20.47
N PHE A 278 -2.87 -18.60 -21.43
CA PHE A 278 -4.13 -17.98 -21.82
C PHE A 278 -5.04 -17.78 -20.62
N TYR A 279 -5.28 -18.86 -19.87
CA TYR A 279 -6.11 -18.83 -18.67
C TYR A 279 -5.57 -17.81 -17.67
N LYS A 280 -4.28 -17.87 -17.32
CA LYS A 280 -3.67 -16.90 -16.40
C LYS A 280 -3.85 -15.43 -16.81
N ILE A 281 -3.74 -15.10 -18.10
CA ILE A 281 -3.99 -13.74 -18.60
C ILE A 281 -5.46 -13.37 -18.42
N VAL A 282 -6.37 -14.27 -18.78
CA VAL A 282 -7.81 -14.01 -18.68
C VAL A 282 -8.26 -13.93 -17.22
N ASP A 283 -7.71 -14.77 -16.35
CA ASP A 283 -8.05 -14.84 -14.93
C ASP A 283 -7.64 -13.56 -14.20
N GLU A 284 -6.44 -13.05 -14.48
CA GLU A 284 -5.92 -11.81 -13.89
C GLU A 284 -6.52 -10.54 -14.52
N SER A 285 -7.47 -10.66 -15.45
CA SER A 285 -8.11 -9.51 -16.09
C SER A 285 -9.06 -8.79 -15.11
N PRO A 286 -9.26 -7.45 -15.26
CA PRO A 286 -10.18 -6.70 -14.43
C PRO A 286 -11.60 -7.30 -14.44
N LEU A 287 -12.33 -7.17 -13.32
CA LEU A 287 -13.73 -7.60 -13.19
C LEU A 287 -14.59 -7.16 -14.38
N VAL A 288 -14.43 -5.92 -14.84
CA VAL A 288 -15.14 -5.33 -15.98
C VAL A 288 -14.92 -6.13 -17.28
N VAL A 289 -13.74 -6.73 -17.46
CA VAL A 289 -13.44 -7.58 -18.63
C VAL A 289 -14.13 -8.93 -18.48
N MET A 290 -14.06 -9.55 -17.30
CA MET A 290 -14.72 -10.83 -17.05
C MET A 290 -16.24 -10.70 -17.16
N SER A 291 -16.83 -9.69 -16.50
CA SER A 291 -18.27 -9.46 -16.41
C SER A 291 -18.92 -9.10 -17.74
N ASN A 292 -18.30 -8.21 -18.51
CA ASN A 292 -18.86 -7.78 -19.80
C ASN A 292 -18.70 -8.83 -20.90
N ASN A 293 -17.82 -9.81 -20.72
CA ASN A 293 -17.50 -10.80 -21.73
C ASN A 293 -17.77 -12.24 -21.26
N THR A 294 -18.52 -12.44 -20.18
CA THR A 294 -18.84 -13.76 -19.60
C THR A 294 -19.31 -14.77 -20.64
N ASN A 295 -20.20 -14.36 -21.54
CA ASN A 295 -20.72 -15.22 -22.61
C ASN A 295 -19.64 -15.66 -23.61
N ILE A 296 -18.64 -14.80 -23.88
CA ILE A 296 -17.51 -15.13 -24.73
C ILE A 296 -16.56 -16.08 -23.97
N LEU A 297 -16.36 -15.83 -22.68
CA LEU A 297 -15.49 -16.64 -21.82
C LEU A 297 -16.00 -18.06 -21.63
N PHE A 298 -17.32 -18.27 -21.59
CA PHE A 298 -17.91 -19.61 -21.51
C PHE A 298 -17.39 -20.57 -22.57
N TYR A 299 -17.14 -20.09 -23.79
CA TYR A 299 -16.61 -20.91 -24.86
C TYR A 299 -15.21 -21.47 -24.53
N TYR A 300 -14.34 -20.69 -23.89
CA TYR A 300 -12.95 -21.08 -23.61
C TYR A 300 -12.78 -21.89 -22.34
N PHE A 301 -13.68 -21.69 -21.38
CA PHE A 301 -13.66 -22.36 -20.09
C PHE A 301 -14.61 -23.55 -20.00
N ASP A 302 -15.35 -23.89 -21.07
CA ASP A 302 -16.29 -25.02 -21.05
C ASP A 302 -15.63 -26.37 -20.72
N LYS A 303 -14.33 -26.49 -21.01
CA LYS A 303 -13.50 -27.66 -20.69
C LYS A 303 -13.15 -27.78 -19.20
N ASP A 304 -13.10 -26.65 -18.48
CA ASP A 304 -12.77 -26.60 -17.06
C ASP A 304 -13.52 -25.45 -16.36
N PRO A 305 -14.82 -25.62 -16.11
CA PRO A 305 -15.65 -24.58 -15.49
C PRO A 305 -15.32 -24.38 -14.01
N VAL A 306 -14.77 -25.41 -13.34
CA VAL A 306 -14.35 -25.31 -11.94
C VAL A 306 -13.20 -24.31 -11.87
N TYR A 307 -12.18 -24.48 -12.70
CA TYR A 307 -11.07 -23.52 -12.77
C TYR A 307 -11.53 -22.10 -13.09
N TYR A 308 -12.50 -21.91 -14.00
CA TYR A 308 -13.04 -20.58 -14.29
C TYR A 308 -13.74 -19.94 -13.10
N ALA A 309 -14.58 -20.71 -12.42
CA ALA A 309 -15.24 -20.26 -11.20
C ALA A 309 -14.19 -19.92 -10.11
N GLU A 310 -13.18 -20.76 -9.92
CA GLU A 310 -12.06 -20.51 -8.99
C GLU A 310 -11.37 -19.19 -9.31
N CYS A 311 -11.05 -18.95 -10.58
CA CYS A 311 -10.40 -17.72 -11.01
C CYS A 311 -11.30 -16.50 -10.81
N TYR A 312 -12.58 -16.61 -11.15
CA TYR A 312 -13.54 -15.55 -10.90
C TYR A 312 -13.60 -15.20 -9.40
N PHE A 313 -13.76 -16.20 -8.53
CA PHE A 313 -13.74 -16.00 -7.08
C PHE A 313 -12.40 -15.51 -6.55
N PHE A 314 -11.29 -15.86 -7.20
CA PHE A 314 -9.94 -15.47 -6.77
C PHE A 314 -9.54 -14.05 -7.19
N TYR A 315 -10.12 -13.46 -8.22
CA TYR A 315 -9.76 -12.12 -8.69
C TYR A 315 -10.82 -11.05 -8.39
N ASN A 316 -12.07 -11.45 -8.13
CA ASN A 316 -13.19 -10.53 -7.92
C ASN A 316 -13.66 -10.55 -6.47
N HIS A 317 -12.78 -10.13 -5.56
CA HIS A 317 -13.14 -9.99 -4.14
C HIS A 317 -14.12 -8.86 -3.92
N LEU A 318 -14.91 -9.00 -2.87
CA LEU A 318 -15.54 -7.84 -2.26
C LEU A 318 -14.42 -7.01 -1.62
N TYR A 319 -14.44 -5.70 -1.83
CA TYR A 319 -13.61 -4.70 -1.14
C TYR A 319 -14.44 -3.88 -0.13
N GLN A 320 -13.80 -3.31 0.90
CA GLN A 320 -14.50 -2.51 1.93
C GLN A 320 -15.28 -1.34 1.34
N ASP A 321 -14.81 -0.82 0.20
CA ASP A 321 -15.39 0.33 -0.49
C ASP A 321 -16.22 -0.09 -1.73
N THR A 322 -16.65 -1.36 -1.83
CA THR A 322 -17.45 -1.84 -2.98
C THR A 322 -18.79 -1.11 -3.01
N ASN A 323 -19.09 -0.44 -4.12
CA ASN A 323 -20.36 0.24 -4.31
C ASN A 323 -21.46 -0.71 -4.85
N LEU A 324 -22.72 -0.26 -4.81
CA LEU A 324 -23.87 -1.05 -5.26
C LEU A 324 -23.74 -1.54 -6.71
N ASP A 325 -23.26 -0.71 -7.62
CA ASP A 325 -23.14 -1.07 -9.03
C ASP A 325 -22.10 -2.17 -9.25
N GLU A 326 -21.01 -2.16 -8.48
CA GLU A 326 -20.00 -3.21 -8.50
C GLU A 326 -20.55 -4.52 -7.93
N VAL A 327 -21.23 -4.49 -6.77
CA VAL A 327 -21.87 -5.70 -6.19
C VAL A 327 -22.92 -6.28 -7.16
N LYS A 328 -23.74 -5.43 -7.79
CA LYS A 328 -24.69 -5.83 -8.83
C LYS A 328 -24.01 -6.50 -10.01
N MET A 329 -22.94 -5.89 -10.53
CA MET A 329 -22.19 -6.44 -11.65
C MET A 329 -21.56 -7.79 -11.30
N GLN A 330 -20.99 -7.92 -10.11
CA GLN A 330 -20.45 -9.19 -9.62
C GLN A 330 -21.56 -10.24 -9.50
N HIS A 331 -22.70 -9.89 -8.92
CA HIS A 331 -23.86 -10.78 -8.78
C HIS A 331 -24.34 -11.26 -10.15
N THR A 332 -24.61 -10.36 -11.10
CA THR A 332 -25.08 -10.72 -12.44
C THR A 332 -24.10 -11.65 -13.14
N THR A 333 -22.80 -11.36 -13.04
CA THR A 333 -21.76 -12.17 -13.68
C THR A 333 -21.69 -13.56 -13.06
N LEU A 334 -21.67 -13.64 -11.74
CA LEU A 334 -21.58 -14.91 -11.03
C LEU A 334 -22.86 -15.73 -11.17
N SER A 335 -24.03 -15.09 -11.16
CA SER A 335 -25.31 -15.74 -11.44
C SER A 335 -25.34 -16.36 -12.84
N LEU A 336 -24.88 -15.63 -13.86
CA LEU A 336 -24.74 -16.17 -15.21
C LEU A 336 -23.78 -17.36 -15.26
N LEU A 337 -22.61 -17.24 -14.61
CA LEU A 337 -21.59 -18.29 -14.57
C LEU A 337 -22.10 -19.55 -13.88
N LEU A 338 -22.68 -19.41 -12.69
CA LEU A 338 -23.24 -20.52 -11.94
C LEU A 338 -24.43 -21.14 -12.68
N THR A 339 -25.23 -20.35 -13.41
CA THR A 339 -26.40 -20.89 -14.14
C THR A 339 -25.91 -21.73 -15.31
N HIS A 340 -24.92 -21.21 -16.04
CA HIS A 340 -24.37 -21.89 -17.19
C HIS A 340 -23.65 -23.19 -16.82
N TYR A 341 -22.97 -23.22 -15.67
CA TYR A 341 -22.21 -24.38 -15.20
C TYR A 341 -22.83 -25.10 -14.00
N GLN A 342 -24.13 -24.93 -13.75
CA GLN A 342 -24.83 -25.47 -12.57
C GLN A 342 -24.55 -26.98 -12.37
N ASP A 343 -24.71 -27.77 -13.44
CA ASP A 343 -24.52 -29.23 -13.39
C ASP A 343 -23.06 -29.62 -13.18
N LYS A 344 -22.12 -28.85 -13.73
CA LYS A 344 -20.67 -29.15 -13.66
C LYS A 344 -20.07 -28.69 -12.32
N LEU A 345 -20.57 -27.60 -11.74
CA LEU A 345 -20.12 -27.06 -10.45
C LEU A 345 -20.83 -27.69 -9.25
N ASN A 346 -21.97 -28.36 -9.49
CA ASN A 346 -22.85 -28.94 -8.47
C ASN A 346 -23.38 -27.88 -7.47
N ILE A 347 -23.66 -26.67 -7.97
CA ILE A 347 -24.18 -25.55 -7.17
C ILE A 347 -25.58 -25.20 -7.66
N ASP A 348 -26.59 -25.44 -6.84
CA ASP A 348 -27.96 -25.01 -7.15
C ASP A 348 -28.18 -23.55 -6.76
N ILE A 349 -28.40 -22.68 -7.74
CA ILE A 349 -28.67 -21.25 -7.53
C ILE A 349 -29.98 -21.04 -6.78
N LYS A 350 -31.00 -21.86 -7.02
CA LYS A 350 -32.28 -21.73 -6.29
C LYS A 350 -32.07 -21.95 -4.80
N SER A 351 -31.13 -22.81 -4.44
CA SER A 351 -30.75 -22.99 -3.05
C SER A 351 -30.00 -21.77 -2.47
N ILE A 352 -29.30 -20.98 -3.27
CA ILE A 352 -28.69 -19.70 -2.84
C ILE A 352 -29.80 -18.68 -2.60
N ASP A 353 -30.69 -18.50 -3.58
CA ASP A 353 -31.82 -17.57 -3.50
C ASP A 353 -32.76 -17.92 -2.33
N SER A 354 -32.95 -19.20 -2.02
CA SER A 354 -33.83 -19.63 -0.92
C SER A 354 -33.33 -19.24 0.47
N VAL A 355 -32.01 -19.04 0.62
CA VAL A 355 -31.40 -18.63 1.90
C VAL A 355 -31.60 -17.14 2.14
N ILE A 356 -31.71 -16.34 1.07
CA ILE A 356 -31.74 -14.88 1.14
C ILE A 356 -33.17 -14.43 0.86
N GLN A 357 -33.87 -13.98 1.88
CA GLN A 357 -35.23 -13.47 1.69
C GLN A 357 -35.15 -12.13 0.97
N ALA A 358 -35.77 -12.03 -0.21
CA ALA A 358 -35.76 -10.87 -1.11
C ALA A 358 -36.47 -9.59 -0.57
N LYS A 359 -36.54 -9.41 0.75
CA LYS A 359 -37.24 -8.29 1.41
C LYS A 359 -36.31 -7.21 1.96
N GLU A 360 -35.02 -7.32 1.72
CA GLU A 360 -34.03 -6.35 2.21
C GLU A 360 -33.61 -5.36 1.13
N ASP A 361 -32.90 -4.31 1.56
CA ASP A 361 -32.24 -3.35 0.69
C ASP A 361 -31.47 -4.05 -0.45
N GLU A 362 -31.50 -3.44 -1.64
CA GLU A 362 -31.00 -4.05 -2.87
C GLU A 362 -29.50 -4.37 -2.78
N PHE A 363 -28.72 -3.53 -2.08
CA PHE A 363 -27.31 -3.79 -1.81
C PHE A 363 -27.10 -5.07 -1.00
N ASN A 364 -27.89 -5.24 0.06
CA ASN A 364 -27.79 -6.37 1.00
C ASN A 364 -28.11 -7.68 0.32
N TYR A 365 -29.17 -7.71 -0.49
CA TYR A 365 -29.54 -8.88 -1.26
C TYR A 365 -28.34 -9.38 -2.09
N TYR A 366 -27.73 -8.50 -2.89
CA TYR A 366 -26.61 -8.89 -3.75
C TYR A 366 -25.35 -9.26 -2.96
N LEU A 367 -25.06 -8.55 -1.87
CA LEU A 367 -23.92 -8.85 -1.01
C LEU A 367 -24.07 -10.25 -0.40
N PHE A 368 -25.18 -10.55 0.27
CA PHE A 368 -25.41 -11.86 0.87
C PHE A 368 -25.44 -12.97 -0.18
N TRP A 369 -25.95 -12.68 -1.39
CA TRP A 369 -25.98 -13.63 -2.48
C TRP A 369 -24.57 -14.02 -2.92
N LEU A 370 -23.70 -13.03 -3.12
CA LEU A 370 -22.30 -13.28 -3.47
C LEU A 370 -21.61 -14.13 -2.41
N VAL A 371 -21.86 -13.83 -1.13
CA VAL A 371 -21.27 -14.55 0.00
C VAL A 371 -21.71 -16.00 0.06
N GLU A 372 -23.00 -16.26 -0.07
CA GLU A 372 -23.53 -17.62 -0.05
C GLU A 372 -23.04 -18.42 -1.28
N ALA A 373 -22.93 -17.77 -2.43
CA ALA A 373 -22.34 -18.35 -3.63
C ALA A 373 -20.87 -18.75 -3.40
N HIS A 374 -20.05 -17.87 -2.82
CA HIS A 374 -18.66 -18.16 -2.45
C HIS A 374 -18.59 -19.33 -1.47
N TYR A 375 -19.39 -19.30 -0.40
CA TYR A 375 -19.39 -20.34 0.62
C TYR A 375 -19.72 -21.72 0.03
N LYS A 376 -20.78 -21.83 -0.79
CA LYS A 376 -21.17 -23.10 -1.40
C LYS A 376 -20.11 -23.62 -2.35
N PHE A 377 -19.53 -22.74 -3.15
CA PHE A 377 -18.43 -23.09 -4.04
C PHE A 377 -17.26 -23.69 -3.26
N LEU A 378 -16.81 -23.02 -2.21
CA LEU A 378 -15.67 -23.47 -1.38
C LEU A 378 -15.96 -24.76 -0.62
N LYS A 379 -17.19 -24.94 -0.14
CA LYS A 379 -17.60 -26.16 0.56
C LYS A 379 -17.53 -27.39 -0.33
N LEU A 380 -17.83 -27.24 -1.61
CA LEU A 380 -17.81 -28.31 -2.61
C LEU A 380 -16.40 -28.56 -3.15
N HIS A 381 -15.60 -27.50 -3.34
CA HIS A 381 -14.29 -27.55 -4.00
C HIS A 381 -13.12 -27.35 -3.02
N LYS A 382 -13.11 -28.13 -1.92
CA LYS A 382 -12.16 -27.98 -0.79
C LYS A 382 -10.68 -28.16 -1.15
N SER A 383 -10.34 -28.88 -2.22
CA SER A 383 -8.94 -29.12 -2.63
C SER A 383 -8.19 -27.85 -3.03
N THR A 384 -8.92 -26.79 -3.39
CA THR A 384 -8.37 -25.53 -3.90
C THR A 384 -8.07 -24.51 -2.79
N PHE A 385 -8.37 -24.86 -1.53
CA PHE A 385 -8.57 -23.92 -0.43
C PHE A 385 -7.30 -23.22 0.10
N LYS A 386 -6.10 -23.78 -0.11
CA LYS A 386 -4.88 -23.27 0.54
C LYS A 386 -4.45 -21.86 0.09
N ILE A 387 -4.88 -21.41 -1.09
CA ILE A 387 -4.52 -20.10 -1.68
C ILE A 387 -5.66 -19.08 -1.53
N ILE A 388 -6.91 -19.55 -1.42
CA ILE A 388 -8.10 -18.71 -1.41
C ILE A 388 -8.43 -18.24 0.02
N SER A 389 -7.94 -18.93 1.06
CA SER A 389 -8.26 -18.68 2.48
C SER A 389 -8.07 -17.22 2.90
N ASP A 390 -6.94 -16.61 2.55
CA ASP A 390 -6.58 -15.25 3.01
C ASP A 390 -7.50 -14.18 2.41
N ARG A 391 -7.99 -14.42 1.19
CA ARG A 391 -8.88 -13.46 0.50
C ARG A 391 -10.35 -13.69 0.82
N ILE A 392 -10.77 -14.94 1.04
CA ILE A 392 -12.07 -15.25 1.67
C ILE A 392 -12.15 -14.55 3.01
N GLN A 393 -11.06 -14.56 3.79
CA GLN A 393 -10.99 -13.85 5.04
C GLN A 393 -11.29 -12.35 4.83
N SER A 394 -10.75 -11.71 3.78
CA SER A 394 -11.07 -10.31 3.43
C SER A 394 -12.54 -10.07 3.09
N SER A 395 -13.17 -10.95 2.30
CA SER A 395 -14.61 -10.82 2.01
C SER A 395 -15.45 -11.04 3.27
N GLN A 396 -15.12 -12.04 4.08
CA GLN A 396 -15.76 -12.32 5.37
C GLN A 396 -15.62 -11.16 6.35
N GLN A 397 -14.43 -10.56 6.43
CA GLN A 397 -14.16 -9.34 7.20
C GLN A 397 -15.12 -8.22 6.84
N GLN A 398 -15.36 -8.01 5.54
CA GLN A 398 -16.19 -6.92 5.05
C GLN A 398 -17.65 -7.11 5.37
N ILE A 399 -18.15 -8.33 5.26
CA ILE A 399 -19.52 -8.66 5.66
C ILE A 399 -19.70 -8.36 7.14
N ILE A 400 -18.75 -8.80 7.98
CA ILE A 400 -18.81 -8.57 9.42
C ILE A 400 -18.73 -7.07 9.74
N ARG A 401 -17.84 -6.32 9.08
CA ARG A 401 -17.78 -4.85 9.22
C ARG A 401 -19.07 -4.17 8.76
N PHE A 402 -19.66 -4.64 7.67
CA PHE A 402 -20.93 -4.14 7.18
C PHE A 402 -22.04 -4.37 8.22
N ILE A 403 -22.12 -5.57 8.80
CA ILE A 403 -23.07 -5.91 9.85
C ILE A 403 -22.87 -5.01 11.07
N ASN A 404 -21.63 -4.73 11.49
CA ASN A 404 -21.37 -3.77 12.57
C ASN A 404 -21.93 -2.39 12.26
N ASN A 405 -21.70 -1.89 11.03
CA ASN A 405 -22.13 -0.55 10.64
C ASN A 405 -23.65 -0.40 10.55
N HIS A 406 -24.36 -1.49 10.29
CA HIS A 406 -25.83 -1.50 10.16
C HIS A 406 -26.50 -2.23 11.33
N PHE A 407 -25.75 -2.48 12.40
CA PHE A 407 -26.19 -3.33 13.50
C PHE A 407 -27.51 -2.84 14.10
N ASP A 408 -27.59 -1.55 14.40
CA ASP A 408 -28.79 -0.98 15.04
C ASP A 408 -30.04 -1.06 14.14
N GLN A 409 -29.87 -0.92 12.82
CA GLN A 409 -30.96 -1.04 11.85
C GLN A 409 -31.45 -2.49 11.72
N LEU A 410 -30.53 -3.46 11.79
CA LEU A 410 -30.84 -4.89 11.71
C LEU A 410 -31.49 -5.41 13.00
N VAL A 411 -31.14 -4.85 14.16
CA VAL A 411 -31.70 -5.23 15.47
C VAL A 411 -33.17 -4.88 15.63
N GLU A 412 -33.65 -3.80 15.01
CA GLU A 412 -35.08 -3.42 15.07
C GLU A 412 -36.00 -4.54 14.54
N VAL A 413 -35.45 -5.50 13.78
CA VAL A 413 -36.12 -6.71 13.32
C VAL A 413 -35.55 -7.95 14.02
N LEU A 414 -35.75 -8.04 15.34
CA LEU A 414 -35.16 -9.08 16.22
C LEU A 414 -35.28 -10.53 15.70
N ASP A 415 -36.36 -10.89 15.02
CA ASP A 415 -36.54 -12.23 14.44
C ASP A 415 -35.66 -12.50 13.20
N GLN A 416 -35.34 -11.45 12.43
CA GLN A 416 -34.41 -11.52 11.32
C GLN A 416 -32.97 -11.48 11.83
N TRP A 417 -32.71 -10.71 12.88
CA TRP A 417 -31.41 -10.62 13.53
C TRP A 417 -30.88 -11.97 14.02
N MET A 418 -31.69 -12.74 14.76
CA MET A 418 -31.26 -14.05 15.26
C MET A 418 -30.96 -15.03 14.13
N LYS A 419 -31.70 -14.95 13.01
CA LYS A 419 -31.44 -15.75 11.80
C LYS A 419 -30.15 -15.32 11.11
N LEU A 420 -29.90 -14.02 11.05
CA LEU A 420 -28.66 -13.47 10.49
C LEU A 420 -27.45 -13.89 11.34
N LEU A 421 -27.54 -13.80 12.66
CA LEU A 421 -26.50 -14.28 13.55
C LEU A 421 -26.25 -15.78 13.38
N ASP A 422 -27.31 -16.57 13.32
CA ASP A 422 -27.21 -18.01 13.04
C ASP A 422 -26.52 -18.28 11.72
N TYR A 423 -26.88 -17.53 10.68
CA TYR A 423 -26.28 -17.59 9.36
C TYR A 423 -24.78 -17.27 9.41
N ILE A 424 -24.39 -16.14 9.99
CA ILE A 424 -22.99 -15.69 10.13
C ILE A 424 -22.18 -16.70 10.95
N LEU A 425 -22.73 -17.19 12.06
CA LEU A 425 -22.09 -18.19 12.92
C LEU A 425 -21.86 -19.51 12.20
N GLU A 426 -22.86 -19.98 11.43
CA GLU A 426 -22.75 -21.22 10.66
C GLU A 426 -21.71 -21.10 9.55
N ARG A 427 -21.62 -19.92 8.91
CA ARG A 427 -20.82 -19.71 7.69
C ARG A 427 -19.39 -19.26 7.97
N PHE A 428 -19.19 -18.35 8.92
CA PHE A 428 -17.89 -17.74 9.21
C PHE A 428 -17.26 -18.27 10.50
N GLY A 429 -18.08 -18.83 11.39
CA GLY A 429 -17.65 -19.21 12.73
C GLY A 429 -17.47 -18.02 13.65
N PHE A 430 -17.50 -18.30 14.95
CA PHE A 430 -17.34 -17.27 15.98
C PHE A 430 -15.98 -16.55 15.90
N GLU A 431 -14.95 -17.25 15.40
CA GLU A 431 -13.61 -16.70 15.23
C GLU A 431 -13.56 -15.43 14.38
N MET A 432 -14.14 -15.50 13.19
CA MET A 432 -14.21 -14.37 12.30
C MET A 432 -15.02 -13.23 12.91
N ILE A 433 -16.10 -13.57 13.62
CA ILE A 433 -16.94 -12.58 14.30
C ILE A 433 -16.16 -11.83 15.36
N TYR A 434 -15.39 -12.49 16.22
CA TYR A 434 -14.65 -11.74 17.25
C TYR A 434 -13.39 -11.05 16.72
N TRP A 435 -12.86 -11.45 15.57
CA TRP A 435 -11.75 -10.70 14.94
C TRP A 435 -12.21 -9.38 14.34
N TYR A 436 -13.39 -9.36 13.73
CA TYR A 436 -13.82 -8.24 12.88
C TYR A 436 -15.13 -7.59 13.29
N GLY A 437 -15.91 -8.25 14.13
CA GLY A 437 -17.23 -7.85 14.61
C GLY A 437 -17.12 -6.96 15.83
N ASP A 438 -17.96 -5.95 15.98
CA ASP A 438 -17.94 -5.06 17.14
C ASP A 438 -18.27 -5.81 18.45
N LEU A 439 -18.05 -5.17 19.60
CA LEU A 439 -18.32 -5.81 20.90
C LEU A 439 -19.77 -6.33 21.00
N LYS A 440 -20.73 -5.59 20.45
CA LYS A 440 -22.16 -5.92 20.52
C LYS A 440 -22.45 -7.19 19.73
N LEU A 441 -21.95 -7.29 18.50
CA LEU A 441 -22.06 -8.48 17.64
C LEU A 441 -21.40 -9.70 18.28
N VAL A 442 -20.25 -9.53 18.92
CA VAL A 442 -19.56 -10.62 19.63
C VAL A 442 -20.36 -11.09 20.83
N LYS A 443 -20.90 -10.17 21.65
CA LYS A 443 -21.75 -10.51 22.81
C LYS A 443 -23.00 -11.27 22.37
N GLU A 444 -23.72 -10.79 21.37
CA GLU A 444 -24.93 -11.45 20.86
C GLU A 444 -24.63 -12.82 20.24
N SER A 445 -23.58 -12.91 19.44
CA SER A 445 -23.15 -14.18 18.84
C SER A 445 -22.76 -15.21 19.91
N TYR A 446 -22.04 -14.79 20.95
CA TYR A 446 -21.69 -15.67 22.07
C TYR A 446 -22.94 -16.13 22.85
N ASN A 447 -23.86 -15.22 23.15
CA ASN A 447 -25.11 -15.54 23.84
C ASN A 447 -25.95 -16.55 23.07
N LEU A 448 -26.03 -16.41 21.75
CA LEU A 448 -26.71 -17.34 20.86
C LEU A 448 -26.06 -18.73 20.89
N ILE A 449 -24.73 -18.81 20.79
CA ILE A 449 -23.99 -20.07 20.97
C ILE A 449 -24.29 -20.69 22.35
N LYS A 450 -24.21 -19.91 23.42
CA LYS A 450 -24.46 -20.35 24.79
C LYS A 450 -25.89 -20.90 24.96
N ASN A 451 -26.88 -20.23 24.37
CA ASN A 451 -28.27 -20.66 24.39
C ASN A 451 -28.48 -21.95 23.59
N LYS A 452 -27.89 -22.09 22.41
CA LYS A 452 -27.94 -23.33 21.62
C LYS A 452 -27.32 -24.51 22.37
N ILE A 453 -26.15 -24.32 22.99
CA ILE A 453 -25.49 -25.35 23.80
C ILE A 453 -26.37 -25.77 24.98
N ARG A 454 -27.07 -24.84 25.63
CA ARG A 454 -27.99 -25.16 26.74
C ARG A 454 -29.19 -25.98 26.27
N VAL A 455 -29.87 -25.55 25.21
CA VAL A 455 -31.07 -26.23 24.69
C VAL A 455 -30.76 -27.65 24.20
N ASP A 456 -29.57 -27.88 23.64
CA ASP A 456 -29.22 -29.20 23.12
C ASP A 456 -28.57 -30.14 24.14
N GLN A 457 -28.07 -29.64 25.28
CA GLN A 457 -27.66 -30.50 26.40
C GLN A 457 -28.82 -31.36 26.91
N ASP A 458 -30.05 -30.89 26.72
CA ASP A 458 -31.28 -31.62 27.01
C ASP A 458 -31.66 -32.64 25.91
N LYS A 459 -30.98 -32.65 24.74
CA LYS A 459 -31.50 -33.31 23.53
C LYS A 459 -30.62 -34.27 22.71
N VAL A 460 -29.30 -34.48 22.91
CA VAL A 460 -28.50 -35.70 22.49
C VAL A 460 -26.97 -35.46 22.45
N LYS A 461 -26.21 -36.56 22.62
CA LYS A 461 -24.79 -36.73 23.00
C LYS A 461 -23.67 -36.72 21.93
N SER A 462 -23.87 -36.50 20.63
CA SER A 462 -22.76 -36.68 19.64
C SER A 462 -22.30 -35.44 18.88
N ASP A 463 -23.20 -34.60 18.36
CA ASP A 463 -22.80 -33.59 17.36
C ASP A 463 -22.35 -32.26 18.00
N ASN A 464 -22.81 -31.98 19.22
CA ASN A 464 -22.43 -30.79 19.98
C ASN A 464 -21.04 -30.85 20.62
N LEU A 465 -20.45 -32.05 20.70
CA LEU A 465 -19.03 -32.19 21.01
C LEU A 465 -18.17 -31.50 19.95
N LEU A 466 -18.60 -31.44 18.68
CA LEU A 466 -17.83 -30.81 17.60
C LEU A 466 -17.82 -29.28 17.69
N ILE A 467 -18.94 -28.64 18.06
CA ILE A 467 -19.02 -27.18 18.25
C ILE A 467 -18.25 -26.77 19.49
N LYS A 468 -18.43 -27.52 20.60
CA LYS A 468 -17.68 -27.31 21.84
C LYS A 468 -16.17 -27.54 21.62
N HIS A 469 -15.77 -28.60 20.91
CA HIS A 469 -14.36 -28.82 20.56
C HIS A 469 -13.83 -27.76 19.60
N LYS A 470 -14.57 -27.29 18.59
CA LYS A 470 -14.08 -26.23 17.70
C LYS A 470 -13.90 -24.88 18.40
N LEU A 471 -14.77 -24.54 19.35
CA LEU A 471 -14.59 -23.34 20.18
C LEU A 471 -13.43 -23.47 21.18
N LEU A 472 -13.15 -24.68 21.66
CA LEU A 472 -12.10 -24.96 22.66
C LEU A 472 -10.72 -25.31 22.06
N ASP A 473 -10.67 -25.85 20.85
CA ASP A 473 -9.45 -26.32 20.16
C ASP A 473 -8.83 -25.23 19.27
N GLN A 474 -9.50 -24.09 19.18
CA GLN A 474 -9.02 -22.85 18.59
C GLN A 474 -7.95 -22.21 19.52
N SER A 475 -6.83 -22.91 19.67
CA SER A 475 -5.78 -22.59 20.64
C SER A 475 -4.63 -21.74 20.06
N GLY A 476 -4.69 -21.40 18.76
CA GLY A 476 -3.79 -20.46 18.07
C GLY A 476 -4.40 -19.09 17.78
N LEU A 477 -5.61 -18.82 18.28
CA LEU A 477 -6.51 -17.71 17.89
C LEU A 477 -5.94 -16.30 18.04
N PHE A 478 -5.07 -16.12 19.02
CA PHE A 478 -4.61 -14.80 19.43
C PHE A 478 -3.24 -14.46 18.83
N GLU A 479 -2.42 -15.45 18.48
CA GLU A 479 -1.06 -15.20 17.96
C GLU A 479 -1.05 -14.45 16.61
N SER A 480 -2.14 -14.52 15.85
CA SER A 480 -2.33 -13.88 14.54
C SER A 480 -2.96 -12.49 14.58
N MET A 481 -3.47 -12.02 15.73
CA MET A 481 -4.03 -10.67 15.81
C MET A 481 -2.93 -9.62 15.72
N VAL A 482 -2.97 -8.78 14.69
CA VAL A 482 -2.02 -7.67 14.49
C VAL A 482 -2.26 -6.57 15.53
N THR A 483 -3.50 -6.37 15.96
CA THR A 483 -3.91 -5.39 16.98
C THR A 483 -5.02 -5.97 17.83
N TRP A 484 -4.81 -6.03 19.15
CA TRP A 484 -5.83 -6.50 20.09
C TRP A 484 -6.99 -5.51 20.18
N ARG A 485 -8.20 -6.04 20.11
CA ARG A 485 -9.41 -5.33 20.48
C ARG A 485 -9.75 -5.66 21.92
N TRP A 486 -9.21 -4.85 22.82
CA TRP A 486 -9.25 -5.13 24.25
C TRP A 486 -10.64 -5.17 24.84
N ASP A 487 -11.60 -4.41 24.30
CA ASP A 487 -13.02 -4.49 24.63
C ASP A 487 -13.58 -5.91 24.44
N ILE A 488 -13.22 -6.55 23.31
CA ILE A 488 -13.58 -7.94 23.03
C ILE A 488 -12.80 -8.89 23.93
N VAL A 489 -11.49 -8.70 24.06
CA VAL A 489 -10.65 -9.60 24.89
C VAL A 489 -11.14 -9.60 26.33
N GLU A 490 -11.47 -8.44 26.89
CA GLU A 490 -12.02 -8.29 28.23
C GLU A 490 -13.36 -9.03 28.36
N PHE A 491 -14.29 -8.82 27.42
CA PHE A 491 -15.55 -9.58 27.40
C PHE A 491 -15.29 -11.09 27.36
N LEU A 492 -14.48 -11.54 26.41
CA LEU A 492 -14.16 -12.95 26.22
C LEU A 492 -13.53 -13.56 27.48
N VAL A 493 -12.56 -12.89 28.11
CA VAL A 493 -11.82 -13.44 29.25
C VAL A 493 -12.60 -13.33 30.57
N LEU A 494 -13.26 -12.19 30.81
CA LEU A 494 -13.89 -11.90 32.11
C LEU A 494 -15.36 -12.28 32.16
N GLU A 495 -16.11 -12.13 31.07
CA GLU A 495 -17.56 -12.33 31.07
C GLU A 495 -18.01 -13.69 30.48
N THR A 496 -17.11 -14.46 29.86
CA THR A 496 -17.45 -15.76 29.25
C THR A 496 -16.85 -16.95 29.98
N ASP A 497 -17.48 -18.11 29.78
CA ASP A 497 -17.01 -19.41 30.29
C ASP A 497 -15.99 -20.10 29.34
N ILE A 498 -15.44 -19.37 28.36
CA ILE A 498 -14.49 -19.91 27.39
C ILE A 498 -13.13 -20.11 28.08
N SER A 499 -12.58 -21.32 28.02
CA SER A 499 -11.21 -21.55 28.47
C SER A 499 -10.22 -21.14 27.36
N PHE A 500 -9.36 -20.16 27.65
CA PHE A 500 -8.36 -19.71 26.69
C PHE A 500 -7.06 -20.46 26.89
N ARG A 501 -6.45 -20.92 25.79
CA ARG A 501 -5.02 -21.22 25.80
C ARG A 501 -4.29 -19.89 25.79
N SER A 502 -4.00 -19.39 26.98
CA SER A 502 -3.24 -18.18 27.17
C SER A 502 -1.85 -18.33 26.55
N SER A 503 -1.45 -17.34 25.75
CA SER A 503 -0.08 -17.24 25.24
C SER A 503 0.72 -16.26 26.14
N PRO A 504 2.03 -16.46 26.29
CA PRO A 504 2.89 -15.51 27.00
C PRO A 504 2.79 -14.09 26.43
N ARG A 505 2.59 -13.97 25.11
CA ARG A 505 2.41 -12.70 24.41
C ARG A 505 1.11 -12.00 24.80
N LEU A 506 -0.02 -12.71 24.85
CA LEU A 506 -1.30 -12.13 25.27
C LEU A 506 -1.23 -11.61 26.72
N LEU A 507 -0.62 -12.38 27.62
CA LEU A 507 -0.42 -11.96 29.01
C LEU A 507 0.46 -10.69 29.08
N GLN A 508 1.58 -10.67 28.37
CA GLN A 508 2.47 -9.51 28.34
C GLN A 508 1.77 -8.27 27.75
N ASP A 509 1.04 -8.44 26.66
CA ASP A 509 0.29 -7.37 26.02
C ASP A 509 -0.82 -6.85 26.94
N ALA A 510 -1.54 -7.73 27.66
CA ALA A 510 -2.59 -7.35 28.61
C ALA A 510 -2.02 -6.51 29.75
N LEU A 511 -0.93 -6.98 30.36
CA LEU A 511 -0.23 -6.27 31.43
C LEU A 511 0.32 -4.91 30.97
N SER A 512 0.93 -4.86 29.78
CA SER A 512 1.50 -3.62 29.24
C SER A 512 0.45 -2.57 28.88
N ASN A 513 -0.78 -2.98 28.56
CA ASN A 513 -1.88 -2.07 28.29
C ASN A 513 -2.76 -1.78 29.52
N GLY A 514 -2.41 -2.31 30.70
CA GLY A 514 -3.11 -2.05 31.96
C GLY A 514 -4.38 -2.90 32.18
N TYR A 515 -4.57 -3.99 31.43
CA TYR A 515 -5.68 -4.92 31.60
C TYR A 515 -5.35 -5.98 32.67
N PHE A 516 -5.13 -5.53 33.91
CA PHE A 516 -4.68 -6.40 35.01
C PHE A 516 -5.70 -7.47 35.40
N LEU A 517 -7.00 -7.14 35.38
CA LEU A 517 -8.06 -8.14 35.63
C LEU A 517 -8.05 -9.26 34.58
N VAL A 518 -7.80 -8.92 33.31
CA VAL A 518 -7.66 -9.90 32.23
C VAL A 518 -6.42 -10.76 32.49
N ALA A 519 -5.30 -10.16 32.88
CA ALA A 519 -4.07 -10.88 33.21
C ALA A 519 -4.27 -11.85 34.40
N ASP A 520 -4.92 -11.41 35.47
CA ASP A 520 -5.25 -12.25 36.63
C ASP A 520 -6.07 -13.47 36.21
N ARG A 521 -7.10 -13.26 35.39
CA ARG A 521 -7.95 -14.35 34.89
C ARG A 521 -7.20 -15.32 33.97
N LEU A 522 -6.27 -14.81 33.15
CA LEU A 522 -5.38 -15.66 32.33
C LEU A 522 -4.42 -16.48 33.18
N LEU A 523 -4.01 -15.97 34.35
CA LEU A 523 -3.13 -16.67 35.29
C LEU A 523 -3.87 -17.70 36.14
N GLU A 524 -5.10 -17.41 36.54
CA GLU A 524 -5.99 -18.39 37.19
C GLU A 524 -6.21 -19.61 36.29
N THR A 525 -6.42 -19.38 35.00
CA THR A 525 -6.66 -20.45 34.03
C THR A 525 -5.37 -21.18 33.61
N ASN A 526 -4.21 -20.52 33.67
CA ASN A 526 -2.92 -21.12 33.35
C ASN A 526 -1.80 -20.60 34.26
N PRO A 527 -1.61 -21.21 35.45
CA PRO A 527 -0.62 -20.76 36.44
C PRO A 527 0.84 -20.85 35.98
N TYR A 528 1.13 -21.56 34.89
CA TYR A 528 2.50 -21.77 34.40
C TYR A 528 2.99 -20.65 33.47
N LEU A 529 2.12 -19.73 33.02
CA LEU A 529 2.52 -18.63 32.12
C LEU A 529 3.68 -17.78 32.65
N PRO A 530 3.71 -17.36 33.94
CA PRO A 530 4.81 -16.54 34.44
C PRO A 530 6.15 -17.25 34.34
N GLN A 531 6.19 -18.57 34.52
CA GLN A 531 7.43 -19.35 34.43
C GLN A 531 8.04 -19.30 33.03
N THR A 532 7.19 -19.27 31.99
CA THR A 532 7.67 -19.14 30.60
C THR A 532 8.29 -17.77 30.34
N LEU A 533 7.72 -16.70 30.92
CA LEU A 533 8.21 -15.32 30.79
C LEU A 533 9.44 -15.04 31.67
N ASN A 534 9.51 -15.67 32.85
CA ASN A 534 10.59 -15.51 33.83
C ASN A 534 11.96 -16.04 33.35
N SER A 535 12.00 -16.76 32.21
CA SER A 535 13.26 -17.12 31.55
C SER A 535 14.01 -15.91 30.99
N SER A 536 13.32 -14.79 30.78
CA SER A 536 13.85 -13.55 30.21
C SER A 536 13.55 -12.33 31.09
N ILE A 537 14.32 -11.26 30.94
CA ILE A 537 14.06 -9.99 31.62
C ILE A 537 12.93 -9.28 30.89
N VAL A 538 11.79 -9.11 31.56
CA VAL A 538 10.58 -8.52 30.97
C VAL A 538 10.61 -7.00 31.12
N SER A 539 10.42 -6.28 30.03
CA SER A 539 10.16 -4.84 30.05
C SER A 539 8.78 -4.56 30.65
N VAL A 540 8.70 -3.73 31.69
CA VAL A 540 7.44 -3.36 32.37
C VAL A 540 7.27 -1.85 32.39
N ASN A 541 6.05 -1.37 32.13
CA ASN A 541 5.76 0.07 32.02
C ASN A 541 4.90 0.62 33.18
N SER A 542 4.60 -0.21 34.18
CA SER A 542 3.84 0.16 35.37
C SER A 542 4.30 -0.66 36.58
N VAL A 543 4.06 -0.12 37.78
CA VAL A 543 4.40 -0.80 39.04
C VAL A 543 3.58 -2.08 39.18
N GLU A 544 2.30 -2.03 38.83
CA GLU A 544 1.39 -3.16 38.88
C GLU A 544 1.86 -4.29 37.94
N MET A 545 2.26 -3.98 36.70
CA MET A 545 2.87 -4.99 35.82
C MET A 545 4.15 -5.60 36.40
N ALA A 546 4.96 -4.81 37.12
CA ALA A 546 6.22 -5.27 37.68
C ALA A 546 6.04 -6.35 38.77
N THR A 547 4.89 -6.41 39.44
CA THR A 547 4.61 -7.39 40.49
C THR A 547 4.36 -8.80 39.96
N TYR A 548 3.99 -8.94 38.68
CA TYR A 548 3.72 -10.23 38.03
C TYR A 548 4.98 -11.04 37.70
N PHE A 549 6.16 -10.43 37.79
CA PHE A 549 7.41 -10.98 37.28
C PHE A 549 8.53 -10.89 38.32
N GLN A 550 9.40 -11.90 38.33
CA GLN A 550 10.56 -11.90 39.23
C GLN A 550 11.71 -11.04 38.69
N LYS A 551 11.93 -11.06 37.37
CA LYS A 551 13.00 -10.34 36.68
C LYS A 551 12.41 -9.34 35.71
N THR A 552 12.47 -8.06 36.07
CA THR A 552 11.87 -6.98 35.28
C THR A 552 12.86 -5.86 35.04
N ARG A 553 12.64 -5.14 33.94
CA ARG A 553 13.28 -3.86 33.65
C ARG A 553 12.22 -2.81 33.35
N PRO A 554 12.32 -1.59 33.87
CA PRO A 554 11.40 -0.51 33.54
C PRO A 554 11.49 -0.14 32.07
N GLN A 555 10.33 0.14 31.47
CA GLN A 555 10.17 0.70 30.14
C GLN A 555 9.53 2.07 30.28
N LEU A 556 10.29 3.10 29.91
CA LEU A 556 9.86 4.48 30.04
C LEU A 556 8.82 4.84 28.97
N SER A 557 7.75 5.53 29.39
CA SER A 557 6.69 6.08 28.55
C SER A 557 6.88 7.59 28.34
N GLN A 558 5.95 8.27 27.66
CA GLN A 558 5.97 9.73 27.59
C GLN A 558 5.38 10.42 28.84
N ASP A 559 4.87 9.65 29.80
CA ASP A 559 4.30 10.16 31.04
C ASP A 559 5.35 10.11 32.15
N ASN A 560 5.98 11.24 32.43
CA ASN A 560 7.03 11.33 33.45
C ASN A 560 6.53 11.02 34.86
N GLN A 561 5.25 11.27 35.18
CA GLN A 561 4.74 10.95 36.51
C GLN A 561 4.64 9.43 36.70
N LYS A 562 4.17 8.71 35.66
CA LYS A 562 4.20 7.24 35.65
C LYS A 562 5.64 6.71 35.70
N ASN A 563 6.55 7.29 34.92
CA ASN A 563 7.95 6.90 34.91
C ASN A 563 8.61 7.10 36.29
N ILE A 564 8.35 8.23 36.97
CA ILE A 564 8.85 8.49 38.34
C ILE A 564 8.31 7.45 39.32
N THR A 565 7.01 7.15 39.26
CA THR A 565 6.37 6.15 40.13
C THR A 565 6.99 4.76 39.93
N LEU A 566 7.21 4.37 38.67
CA LEU A 566 7.87 3.13 38.31
C LEU A 566 9.34 3.10 38.76
N THR A 567 10.05 4.20 38.56
CA THR A 567 11.45 4.37 38.97
C THR A 567 11.61 4.24 40.46
N LYS A 568 10.73 4.91 41.24
CA LYS A 568 10.69 4.79 42.69
C LYS A 568 10.57 3.34 43.13
N TYR A 569 9.61 2.60 42.57
CA TYR A 569 9.40 1.19 42.89
C TYR A 569 10.68 0.36 42.67
N PHE A 570 11.37 0.56 41.54
CA PHE A 570 12.61 -0.15 41.26
C PHE A 570 13.78 0.28 42.14
N LEU A 571 13.88 1.56 42.51
CA LEU A 571 14.89 2.05 43.44
C LEU A 571 14.69 1.47 44.84
N ASP A 572 13.44 1.52 45.34
CA ASP A 572 13.06 0.94 46.63
C ASP A 572 13.40 -0.56 46.65
N ARG A 573 13.04 -1.30 45.59
CA ARG A 573 13.34 -2.73 45.46
C ARG A 573 14.83 -3.03 45.33
N HIS A 574 15.61 -2.17 44.66
CA HIS A 574 17.06 -2.37 44.52
C HIS A 574 17.79 -2.23 45.86
N LEU A 575 17.29 -1.40 46.77
CA LEU A 575 17.81 -1.30 48.13
C LEU A 575 17.58 -2.60 48.92
N GLU A 576 16.54 -3.36 48.60
CA GLU A 576 16.22 -4.64 49.21
C GLU A 576 16.93 -5.83 48.52
N GLU A 577 17.00 -5.82 47.18
CA GLU A 577 17.51 -6.91 46.34
C GLU A 577 18.48 -6.38 45.25
N PRO A 578 19.81 -6.57 45.37
CA PRO A 578 20.80 -5.94 44.47
C PRO A 578 20.89 -6.55 43.05
N HIS A 579 19.87 -7.26 42.56
CA HIS A 579 19.88 -7.98 41.27
C HIS A 579 19.27 -7.21 40.08
N PHE A 580 19.09 -5.90 40.19
CA PHE A 580 18.48 -5.07 39.16
C PHE A 580 19.49 -4.64 38.07
N GLU A 581 19.13 -4.82 36.78
CA GLU A 581 19.96 -4.40 35.63
C GLU A 581 19.89 -2.89 35.34
N PHE A 582 20.43 -2.11 36.28
CA PHE A 582 20.43 -0.65 36.24
C PHE A 582 21.07 -0.01 34.98
N PRO A 583 22.17 -0.53 34.40
CA PRO A 583 22.84 0.14 33.28
C PRO A 583 21.96 0.35 32.04
N SER A 584 21.08 -0.62 31.74
CA SER A 584 20.19 -0.53 30.58
C SER A 584 19.15 0.58 30.73
N PHE A 585 18.60 0.74 31.94
CA PHE A 585 17.65 1.79 32.28
C PHE A 585 18.27 3.20 32.20
N ILE A 586 19.52 3.34 32.67
CA ILE A 586 20.24 4.62 32.57
C ILE A 586 20.52 5.01 31.13
N ASN A 587 20.86 4.03 30.28
CA ASN A 587 21.01 4.29 28.86
C ASN A 587 19.70 4.81 28.23
N ASP A 588 18.53 4.32 28.66
CA ASP A 588 17.25 4.83 28.17
C ASP A 588 16.96 6.27 28.60
N LEU A 589 17.28 6.64 29.84
CA LEU A 589 17.14 8.03 30.32
C LEU A 589 18.00 9.01 29.51
N SER A 590 19.18 8.59 29.07
CA SER A 590 20.10 9.41 28.28
C SER A 590 19.63 9.69 26.84
N LYS A 591 18.58 9.00 26.39
CA LYS A 591 18.10 9.12 25.01
C LYS A 591 17.28 10.36 24.74
N ASN A 592 16.84 11.16 25.70
CA ASN A 592 16.08 12.39 25.40
C ASN A 592 15.92 13.28 26.65
N SER A 593 15.98 14.61 26.51
CA SER A 593 15.61 15.56 27.58
C SER A 593 14.19 15.41 28.11
N HIS A 594 13.31 14.73 27.38
CA HIS A 594 12.00 14.35 27.87
C HIS A 594 12.05 13.65 29.25
N TYR A 595 13.10 12.91 29.55
CA TYR A 595 13.25 12.16 30.82
C TYR A 595 13.93 12.94 31.95
N LEU A 596 14.18 14.24 31.79
CA LEU A 596 14.79 15.08 32.82
C LEU A 596 14.12 14.98 34.20
N PRO A 597 12.78 15.02 34.34
CA PRO A 597 12.14 14.89 35.64
C PRO A 597 12.43 13.55 36.33
N VAL A 598 12.64 12.49 35.56
CA VAL A 598 12.99 11.16 36.09
C VAL A 598 14.44 11.16 36.57
N ILE A 599 15.36 11.79 35.83
CA ILE A 599 16.77 11.95 36.21
C ILE A 599 16.90 12.77 37.50
N GLU A 600 16.23 13.92 37.58
CA GLU A 600 16.18 14.78 38.77
C GLU A 600 15.64 14.01 39.98
N TYR A 601 14.57 13.23 39.78
CA TYR A 601 14.00 12.38 40.82
C TYR A 601 15.01 11.35 41.33
N ILE A 602 15.71 10.64 40.43
CA ILE A 602 16.72 9.64 40.82
C ILE A 602 17.84 10.32 41.63
N ASP A 603 18.41 11.42 41.15
CA ASP A 603 19.47 12.14 41.86
C ASP A 603 19.04 12.56 43.27
N HIS A 604 17.86 13.19 43.39
CA HIS A 604 17.31 13.59 44.67
C HIS A 604 17.09 12.40 45.60
N TYR A 605 16.49 11.31 45.08
CA TYR A 605 16.27 10.08 45.83
C TYR A 605 17.59 9.50 46.37
N LEU A 606 18.65 9.49 45.55
CA LEU A 606 19.95 8.98 45.95
C LEU A 606 20.66 9.85 46.97
N LYS A 607 20.59 11.18 46.82
CA LYS A 607 21.15 12.13 47.81
C LYS A 607 20.50 11.93 49.17
N GLN A 608 19.18 11.73 49.22
CA GLN A 608 18.45 11.47 50.46
C GLN A 608 18.79 10.13 51.11
N ASN A 609 18.99 9.07 50.33
CA ASN A 609 19.23 7.70 50.84
C ASN A 609 20.72 7.33 50.97
N SER A 610 21.63 8.21 50.58
CA SER A 610 23.09 8.01 50.60
C SER A 610 23.67 7.61 51.97
N LYS A 611 23.02 8.00 53.08
CA LYS A 611 23.45 7.70 54.46
C LYS A 611 23.19 6.25 54.89
N SER A 612 22.33 5.52 54.16
CA SER A 612 21.80 4.22 54.59
C SER A 612 22.56 3.01 54.03
N GLY A 613 23.78 3.20 53.48
CA GLY A 613 24.58 2.11 52.92
C GLY A 613 24.44 1.89 51.40
N GLY A 614 23.69 2.76 50.70
CA GLY A 614 23.51 2.71 49.23
C GLY A 614 24.73 3.13 48.38
N GLY A 615 25.93 3.19 48.96
CA GLY A 615 27.12 3.73 48.29
C GLY A 615 27.58 2.97 47.03
N GLY A 616 27.13 1.73 46.85
CA GLY A 616 27.37 0.97 45.61
C GLY A 616 26.61 1.52 44.41
N PHE A 617 25.39 2.04 44.63
CA PHE A 617 24.51 2.51 43.56
C PHE A 617 24.89 3.89 43.03
N LEU A 618 25.29 4.80 43.92
CA LEU A 618 25.81 6.12 43.53
C LEU A 618 27.02 6.01 42.60
N LYS A 619 27.78 4.92 42.69
CA LYS A 619 28.93 4.66 41.80
C LYS A 619 28.52 4.14 40.42
N SER A 620 27.31 3.61 40.25
CA SER A 620 26.81 3.07 38.98
C SER A 620 25.85 4.01 38.24
N PHE A 621 25.40 5.09 38.87
CA PHE A 621 24.57 6.12 38.23
C PHE A 621 25.44 7.07 37.39
N ILE A 622 25.90 6.55 36.24
CA ILE A 622 26.67 7.28 35.24
C ILE A 622 25.82 7.42 33.98
N ILE A 623 25.50 8.65 33.57
CA ILE A 623 24.65 8.90 32.38
C ILE A 623 25.53 9.01 31.12
N PRO A 624 25.39 8.13 30.11
CA PRO A 624 26.12 8.27 28.86
C PRO A 624 25.52 9.42 28.03
N ILE A 625 26.26 10.50 27.77
CA ILE A 625 25.72 11.69 27.08
C ILE A 625 26.05 11.75 25.59
N ASP A 626 26.66 10.69 25.02
CA ASP A 626 27.02 10.61 23.59
C ASP A 626 25.83 10.92 22.65
N SER A 627 24.66 10.34 22.93
CA SER A 627 23.45 10.55 22.12
C SER A 627 22.87 11.97 22.27
N ALA A 628 22.99 12.56 23.46
CA ALA A 628 22.57 13.93 23.74
C ALA A 628 23.44 14.91 22.93
N ILE A 629 24.77 14.73 22.97
CA ILE A 629 25.72 15.57 22.23
C ILE A 629 25.48 15.49 20.72
N LYS A 630 25.33 14.27 20.16
CA LYS A 630 25.09 14.09 18.71
C LYS A 630 23.84 14.80 18.21
N ARG A 631 22.82 14.93 19.05
CA ARG A 631 21.55 15.61 18.71
C ARG A 631 21.51 17.06 19.19
N LEU A 632 22.58 17.55 19.81
CA LEU A 632 22.63 18.88 20.44
C LEU A 632 21.51 19.08 21.46
N ASP A 633 21.23 18.05 22.26
CA ASP A 633 20.26 18.09 23.35
C ASP A 633 20.86 18.80 24.57
N ILE A 634 20.94 20.14 24.47
CA ILE A 634 21.63 21.00 25.44
C ILE A 634 20.96 20.95 26.82
N GLU A 635 19.63 20.80 26.86
CA GLU A 635 18.87 20.74 28.12
C GLU A 635 19.27 19.51 28.95
N LEU A 636 19.36 18.35 28.32
CA LEU A 636 19.80 17.12 28.99
C LEU A 636 21.21 17.27 29.53
N ILE A 637 22.13 17.78 28.71
CA ILE A 637 23.54 17.92 29.08
C ILE A 637 23.69 18.91 30.23
N LYS A 638 23.00 20.05 30.15
CA LYS A 638 23.02 21.07 31.21
C LYS A 638 22.46 20.53 32.52
N CYS A 639 21.33 19.83 32.50
CA CYS A 639 20.74 19.25 33.72
C CYS A 639 21.70 18.26 34.39
N VAL A 640 22.30 17.35 33.62
CA VAL A 640 23.24 16.33 34.15
C VAL A 640 24.46 17.00 34.81
N VAL A 641 25.01 18.05 34.17
CA VAL A 641 26.11 18.84 34.71
C VAL A 641 25.70 19.60 35.97
N ASP A 642 24.58 20.34 35.92
CA ASP A 642 24.12 21.21 37.02
C ASP A 642 23.78 20.40 38.28
N LEU A 643 23.25 19.18 38.11
CA LEU A 643 22.97 18.25 39.22
C LEU A 643 24.23 17.60 39.81
N GLY A 644 25.37 17.70 39.11
CA GLY A 644 26.62 17.04 39.47
C GLY A 644 26.57 15.52 39.29
N ILE A 645 25.75 15.03 38.37
CA ILE A 645 25.63 13.59 38.09
C ILE A 645 26.84 13.16 37.25
N PRO A 646 27.57 12.08 37.63
CA PRO A 646 28.62 11.53 36.79
C PRO A 646 28.10 11.17 35.40
N PHE A 647 28.85 11.51 34.35
CA PHE A 647 28.50 11.18 32.97
C PHE A 647 29.68 10.63 32.20
N GLU A 648 29.39 9.94 31.11
CA GLU A 648 30.40 9.33 30.24
C GLU A 648 30.21 9.80 28.78
N VAL A 649 31.33 10.01 28.09
CA VAL A 649 31.39 10.22 26.64
C VAL A 649 32.32 9.15 26.09
N THR A 650 31.73 8.10 25.54
CA THR A 650 32.44 6.88 25.13
C THR A 650 32.95 6.94 23.70
N GLU A 651 32.26 7.68 22.84
CA GLU A 651 32.54 7.72 21.41
C GLU A 651 33.40 8.95 21.03
N PHE A 652 34.21 8.81 19.99
CA PHE A 652 35.02 9.91 19.46
C PHE A 652 34.17 10.99 18.75
N THR A 653 33.11 10.58 18.05
CA THR A 653 32.27 11.48 17.24
C THR A 653 31.59 12.58 18.08
N PRO A 654 31.02 12.30 19.26
CA PRO A 654 30.54 13.33 20.18
C PRO A 654 31.60 14.37 20.56
N TRP A 655 32.84 13.98 20.81
CA TRP A 655 33.92 14.94 21.07
C TRP A 655 34.22 15.84 19.89
N GLN A 656 34.12 15.33 18.66
CA GLN A 656 34.21 16.16 17.45
C GLN A 656 33.07 17.19 17.41
N THR A 657 31.83 16.77 17.71
CA THR A 657 30.67 17.67 17.79
C THR A 657 30.89 18.75 18.85
N VAL A 658 31.38 18.39 20.03
CA VAL A 658 31.73 19.34 21.10
C VAL A 658 32.80 20.32 20.63
N GLY A 659 33.89 19.84 20.02
CA GLY A 659 34.96 20.71 19.52
C GLY A 659 34.54 21.61 18.36
N GLN A 660 33.58 21.18 17.53
CA GLN A 660 33.12 21.92 16.36
C GLN A 660 32.05 22.97 16.72
N TYR A 661 31.17 22.69 17.67
CA TYR A 661 29.99 23.51 17.96
C TYR A 661 29.90 24.03 19.40
N GLY A 662 30.71 23.50 20.31
CA GLY A 662 30.71 23.87 21.72
C GLY A 662 31.38 25.21 22.00
N SER A 663 30.90 25.94 23.00
CA SER A 663 31.65 27.05 23.59
C SER A 663 32.82 26.53 24.44
N MET A 664 33.83 27.38 24.69
CA MET A 664 34.95 27.01 25.57
C MET A 664 34.48 26.62 26.97
N ASP A 665 33.52 27.35 27.55
CA ASP A 665 32.92 27.00 28.84
C ASP A 665 32.32 25.59 28.83
N TRP A 666 31.69 25.19 27.73
CA TRP A 666 31.09 23.86 27.60
C TRP A 666 32.14 22.77 27.46
N VAL A 667 33.20 23.02 26.68
CA VAL A 667 34.34 22.12 26.53
C VAL A 667 35.03 21.93 27.87
N GLU A 668 35.32 23.02 28.60
CA GLU A 668 35.92 22.97 29.94
C GLU A 668 35.03 22.22 30.92
N THR A 669 33.74 22.51 30.94
CA THR A 669 32.78 21.84 31.83
C THR A 669 32.70 20.34 31.57
N LEU A 670 32.69 19.93 30.29
CA LEU A 670 32.66 18.52 29.92
C LEU A 670 33.99 17.82 30.22
N LEU A 671 35.13 18.48 30.00
CA LEU A 671 36.46 17.92 30.30
C LEU A 671 36.75 17.82 31.81
N LEU A 672 36.32 18.80 32.60
CA LEU A 672 36.56 18.84 34.05
C LEU A 672 35.68 17.87 34.83
N ASN A 673 34.44 17.64 34.37
CA ASN A 673 33.48 16.78 35.07
C ASN A 673 33.47 15.33 34.55
N ASN A 674 33.94 15.07 33.34
CA ASN A 674 34.13 13.70 32.87
C ASN A 674 35.35 13.11 33.56
N GLN A 675 35.16 12.29 34.59
CA GLN A 675 36.26 11.49 35.12
C GLN A 675 36.72 10.56 34.00
N PRO A 676 37.96 10.68 33.51
CA PRO A 676 38.41 9.84 32.40
C PRO A 676 38.53 8.39 32.87
N MET A 677 37.45 7.63 32.78
CA MET A 677 37.45 6.17 32.61
C MET A 677 37.79 5.81 31.16
N VAL A 678 38.71 6.58 30.57
CA VAL A 678 39.31 6.29 29.28
C VAL A 678 40.23 5.09 29.51
N ARG A 679 39.66 3.88 29.57
CA ARG A 679 40.36 2.62 29.28
C ARG A 679 40.64 2.59 27.77
N ILE A 680 41.35 3.59 27.25
CA ILE A 680 42.01 3.44 25.96
C ILE A 680 43.17 2.50 26.24
N GLY A 681 43.00 1.25 25.83
CA GLY A 681 44.12 0.36 25.57
C GLY A 681 45.14 1.13 24.75
N SER A 682 46.26 1.47 25.39
CA SER A 682 47.47 2.02 24.78
C SER A 682 47.27 3.26 23.91
N PHE A 683 47.01 4.43 24.49
CA PHE A 683 47.62 5.71 24.04
C PHE A 683 47.41 6.79 25.12
N LYS A 684 48.48 7.10 25.86
CA LYS A 684 48.60 8.29 26.72
C LYS A 684 48.80 9.49 25.79
N LEU A 685 47.76 10.26 25.50
CA LEU A 685 47.91 11.49 24.70
C LEU A 685 46.80 12.51 24.95
N ILE A 686 46.49 12.83 26.21
CA ILE A 686 45.71 14.04 26.56
C ILE A 686 46.40 14.80 27.71
N SER A 687 47.70 15.02 27.58
CA SER A 687 48.43 16.00 28.40
C SER A 687 49.37 16.88 27.58
N VAL A 688 49.15 16.98 26.26
CA VAL A 688 50.05 17.68 25.32
C VAL A 688 49.32 18.67 24.38
N LEU A 689 48.01 18.87 24.53
CA LEU A 689 47.27 19.85 23.71
C LEU A 689 46.35 20.76 24.54
N PHE A 690 46.86 21.22 25.69
CA PHE A 690 46.45 22.47 26.33
C PHE A 690 47.67 23.17 26.92
#